data_AF-A0A9P6P1G3-F1
#
_entry.id   AF-A0A9P6P1G3-F1
#
_cell.length_a   1.000
_cell.length_b   1.000
_cell.length_c   1.000
_cell.angle_alpha   90.00
_cell.angle_beta   90.00
_cell.angle_gamma   90.00
#
_symmetry.space_group_name_H-M   'P 1'
#
loop_
_entity.id
_entity.type
_entity.pdbx_description
1 polymer ?
#
loop_
_entity_poly.entity_id
_entity_poly.type
_entity_poly.pdbx_seq_one_letter_code
_entity_poly.pdbx_strand_id
1 'polypeptide(L)'
;MALTDAQITDVRRFAGFQLAGTPGLTANNDIAYLVFGTRQMSLIERLSSLSASEEAVLIHTYLTNLTALEAAIVAAAANLDTDQAAVWTRNKCEVQDRERLFDSWRRRMCAFLGFAPGPGIGSSAQARIYAGYAKAAKRIGYTTAHYRPSSANNPIAAGNKLADLFASFNAEDMGYKTANKYGRPTWFGLLDGGLTQVGDYLTNPQDGTFFIAAQQTALPILLVSCNRTLDALRPQQQAGVGALGYGGNTAETETPLMTGWPASILQGPKGEKSEVGLPGDVKTPWWSILLPAFPGVILRSGDIIADDLQRRRRREANMADVIDVQNALVALASSALYPNGTGQPSAAAGVSCKVYAGWPTESQLDSDLAGGTAHVTIFPRPEERNTTRFLQDWQTQAMNAATLTLTIDGQQIMVGGVVPPANNPHNLSVLANGKPYVYAVQSSDTLNSIAAALAALIAADIPGTGAAGVVVTLPGTGRIGAARVGVTGTAIREVRRQERHFQVTVWADTPAHRDAVAQPVDQVLATTQFLTMPDGCAARLIYRNSPISDNMQKTRLFRRDLIYLVEYATTQTESEMQITQEQLNVSARRGKAMKTVLVVTEPFDGHERGAVIDNAKTIGEVLASEHAAHVVKAQQPKVPVQDAKE
;
A
#
# COMPACT_ATOMS: atom_id res chain seq x y z
N MET A 1 2.01 18.62 65.98
CA MET A 1 3.35 18.28 66.49
C MET A 1 4.30 18.81 65.44
N ALA A 2 5.04 19.87 65.74
CA ALA A 2 5.86 20.55 64.73
C ALA A 2 6.80 19.56 64.02
N LEU A 3 6.94 19.71 62.70
CA LEU A 3 7.88 18.93 61.89
C LEU A 3 9.30 19.09 62.43
N THR A 4 10.03 17.98 62.48
CA THR A 4 11.47 18.00 62.84
C THR A 4 12.31 18.59 61.71
N ASP A 5 13.50 19.10 62.03
CA ASP A 5 14.45 19.63 61.04
C ASP A 5 14.80 18.59 59.95
N ALA A 6 14.87 17.32 60.32
CA ALA A 6 15.09 16.21 59.39
C ALA A 6 13.91 16.06 58.42
N GLN A 7 12.67 16.09 58.92
CA GLN A 7 11.47 16.00 58.08
C GLN A 7 11.34 17.21 57.14
N ILE A 8 11.66 18.42 57.62
CA ILE A 8 11.67 19.63 56.78
C ILE A 8 12.70 19.48 55.65
N THR A 9 13.88 18.95 55.97
CA THR A 9 14.93 18.66 54.99
C THR A 9 14.49 17.61 53.96
N ASP A 10 13.85 16.53 54.42
CA ASP A 10 13.32 15.47 53.57
C ASP A 10 12.22 15.98 52.63
N VAL A 11 11.27 16.77 53.14
CA VAL A 11 10.24 17.38 52.30
C VAL A 11 10.89 18.22 51.20
N ARG A 12 11.94 18.99 51.51
CA ARG A 12 12.61 19.85 50.54
C ARG A 12 13.34 19.08 49.46
N ARG A 13 14.13 18.06 49.84
CA ARG A 13 14.86 17.21 48.88
C ARG A 13 13.90 16.40 48.01
N PHE A 14 12.84 15.84 48.61
CA PHE A 14 11.84 15.09 47.88
C PHE A 14 11.00 16.01 46.99
N ALA A 15 10.76 17.26 47.38
CA ALA A 15 10.14 18.29 46.54
C ALA A 15 11.07 18.83 45.43
N GLY A 16 12.33 18.38 45.35
CA GLY A 16 13.27 18.74 44.28
C GLY A 16 13.87 20.15 44.40
N PHE A 17 13.77 20.77 45.56
CA PHE A 17 14.43 22.04 45.81
C PHE A 17 15.85 21.79 46.34
N GLN A 18 16.75 22.72 46.05
CA GLN A 18 18.14 22.64 46.50
C GLN A 18 18.21 22.67 48.03
N LEU A 19 19.29 22.19 48.62
CA LEU A 19 19.51 22.30 50.07
C LEU A 19 19.73 23.77 50.48
N ALA A 20 19.39 24.11 51.71
CA ALA A 20 19.49 25.48 52.25
C ALA A 20 20.94 25.89 52.59
N GLY A 21 21.74 24.95 53.11
CA GLY A 21 23.05 25.27 53.69
C GLY A 21 22.95 26.15 54.94
N THR A 22 24.04 26.81 55.31
CA THR A 22 24.10 27.77 56.42
C THR A 22 24.52 29.14 55.87
N PRO A 23 23.82 30.25 56.18
CA PRO A 23 22.66 30.34 57.07
C PRO A 23 21.40 29.69 56.48
N GLY A 24 20.52 29.20 57.36
CA GLY A 24 19.29 28.52 56.98
C GLY A 24 18.28 29.42 56.25
N LEU A 25 17.25 28.81 55.68
CA LEU A 25 16.20 29.55 55.00
C LEU A 25 15.17 30.12 55.95
N THR A 26 14.61 31.24 55.53
CA THR A 26 13.58 32.05 56.16
C THR A 26 12.50 32.32 55.13
N ALA A 27 11.35 32.84 55.58
CA ALA A 27 10.25 33.17 54.67
C ALA A 27 10.63 34.14 53.54
N ASN A 28 11.69 34.93 53.73
CA ASN A 28 12.09 36.01 52.81
C ASN A 28 13.22 35.63 51.83
N ASN A 29 13.90 34.50 52.03
CA ASN A 29 15.03 34.08 51.18
C ASN A 29 14.86 32.67 50.57
N ASP A 30 13.73 32.00 50.79
CA ASP A 30 13.42 30.73 50.15
C ASP A 30 12.90 30.93 48.72
N ILE A 31 13.60 30.34 47.75
CA ILE A 31 13.25 30.36 46.32
C ILE A 31 12.03 29.51 45.98
N ALA A 32 11.61 28.61 46.89
CA ALA A 32 10.40 27.82 46.74
C ALA A 32 9.20 28.61 47.29
N TYR A 33 8.43 29.24 46.40
CA TYR A 33 7.26 30.03 46.77
C TYR A 33 6.02 29.61 45.98
N LEU A 34 4.84 29.81 46.59
CA LEU A 34 3.54 29.69 45.93
C LEU A 34 2.77 31.00 46.07
N VAL A 35 1.81 31.19 45.16
CA VAL A 35 0.85 32.31 45.21
C VAL A 35 -0.54 31.71 45.27
N PHE A 36 -1.28 32.00 46.34
CA PHE A 36 -2.67 31.57 46.50
C PHE A 36 -3.54 32.81 46.79
N GLY A 37 -4.33 33.21 45.81
CA GLY A 37 -5.09 34.47 45.87
C GLY A 37 -4.15 35.68 45.96
N THR A 38 -4.34 36.52 46.98
CA THR A 38 -3.51 37.71 47.25
C THR A 38 -2.31 37.42 48.15
N ARG A 39 -2.14 36.19 48.67
CA ARG A 39 -1.06 35.83 49.59
C ARG A 39 0.05 35.08 48.86
N GLN A 40 1.29 35.49 49.10
CA GLN A 40 2.49 34.74 48.72
C GLN A 40 3.05 34.04 49.96
N MET A 41 3.49 32.79 49.81
CA MET A 41 4.00 31.99 50.92
C MET A 41 5.18 31.12 50.44
N SER A 42 6.25 31.08 51.22
CA SER A 42 7.40 30.20 50.97
C SER A 42 7.15 28.77 51.45
N LEU A 43 7.93 27.80 50.95
CA LEU A 43 7.84 26.41 51.39
C LEU A 43 8.13 26.28 52.89
N ILE A 44 9.16 26.97 53.40
CA ILE A 44 9.46 26.95 54.84
C ILE A 44 8.33 27.55 55.68
N GLU A 45 7.70 28.64 55.22
CA GLU A 45 6.54 29.23 55.90
C GLU A 45 5.32 28.29 55.87
N ARG A 46 5.08 27.60 54.74
CA ARG A 46 4.01 26.59 54.63
C ARG A 46 4.22 25.46 55.63
N LEU A 47 5.42 24.91 55.70
CA LEU A 47 5.74 23.79 56.59
C LEU A 47 5.63 24.18 58.07
N SER A 48 5.89 25.45 58.40
CA SER A 48 5.71 25.98 59.76
C SER A 48 4.26 26.29 60.15
N SER A 49 3.31 26.25 59.20
CA SER A 49 1.92 26.68 59.39
C SER A 49 0.88 25.58 59.11
N LEU A 50 1.31 24.32 58.99
CA LEU A 50 0.41 23.17 58.80
C LEU A 50 -0.42 22.89 60.06
N SER A 51 -1.67 22.46 59.85
CA SER A 51 -2.49 21.90 60.92
C SER A 51 -2.01 20.51 61.33
N ALA A 52 -2.35 20.07 62.55
CA ALA A 52 -1.93 18.77 63.07
C ALA A 52 -2.38 17.58 62.19
N SER A 53 -3.53 17.69 61.50
CA SER A 53 -4.00 16.67 60.56
C SER A 53 -3.20 16.66 59.26
N GLU A 54 -2.82 17.83 58.73
CA GLU A 54 -1.98 17.95 57.54
C GLU A 54 -0.55 17.45 57.81
N GLU A 55 0.00 17.76 58.98
CA GLU A 55 1.30 17.23 59.44
C GLU A 55 1.27 15.69 59.48
N ALA A 56 0.22 15.10 60.04
CA ALA A 56 0.08 13.64 60.13
C ALA A 56 0.02 12.98 58.74
N VAL A 57 -0.70 13.57 57.78
CA VAL A 57 -0.76 13.07 56.40
C VAL A 57 0.61 13.19 55.73
N LEU A 58 1.29 14.33 55.88
CA LEU A 58 2.62 14.55 55.31
C LEU A 58 3.63 13.51 55.81
N ILE A 59 3.67 13.26 57.12
CA ILE A 59 4.60 12.31 57.73
C ILE A 59 4.22 10.88 57.38
N HIS A 60 3.02 10.44 57.79
CA HIS A 60 2.67 9.02 57.78
C HIS A 60 2.37 8.49 56.37
N THR A 61 1.88 9.35 55.47
CA THR A 61 1.54 8.94 54.10
C THR A 61 2.66 9.24 53.14
N TYR A 62 3.16 10.48 53.09
CA TYR A 62 4.12 10.86 52.06
C TYR A 62 5.57 10.52 52.44
N LEU A 63 6.08 11.02 53.57
CA LEU A 63 7.49 10.82 53.95
C LEU A 63 7.82 9.34 54.19
N THR A 64 6.94 8.60 54.86
CA THR A 64 7.12 7.15 55.08
C THR A 64 7.26 6.40 53.75
N ASN A 65 6.33 6.60 52.81
CA ASN A 65 6.34 5.87 51.54
C ASN A 65 7.48 6.33 50.62
N LEU A 66 7.81 7.62 50.61
CA LEU A 66 8.93 8.14 49.80
C LEU A 66 10.27 7.57 50.26
N THR A 67 10.49 7.47 51.57
CA THR A 67 11.70 6.85 52.13
C THR A 67 11.79 5.37 51.79
N ALA A 68 10.67 4.65 51.88
CA ALA A 68 10.61 3.23 51.52
C ALA A 68 10.88 3.00 50.01
N LEU A 69 10.31 3.83 49.14
CA LEU A 69 10.51 3.75 47.69
C LEU A 69 11.95 4.08 47.29
N GLU A 70 12.56 5.09 47.90
CA GLU A 70 13.96 5.45 47.66
C GLU A 70 14.91 4.31 48.04
N ALA A 71 14.73 3.71 49.23
CA ALA A 71 15.51 2.56 49.67
C ALA A 71 15.32 1.35 48.74
N ALA A 72 14.10 1.12 48.25
CA ALA A 72 13.79 0.04 47.34
C ALA A 72 14.48 0.17 45.97
N ILE A 73 14.70 1.39 45.47
CA ILE A 73 15.46 1.62 44.23
C ILE A 73 16.91 1.19 44.42
N VAL A 74 17.55 1.63 45.51
CA VAL A 74 18.95 1.28 45.81
C VAL A 74 19.11 -0.23 46.04
N ALA A 75 18.16 -0.86 46.74
CA ALA A 75 18.19 -2.30 46.98
C ALA A 75 18.10 -3.13 45.69
N ALA A 76 17.45 -2.62 44.64
CA ALA A 76 17.37 -3.31 43.34
C ALA A 76 18.74 -3.39 42.63
N ALA A 77 19.73 -2.57 43.02
CA ALA A 77 21.07 -2.59 42.46
C ALA A 77 21.77 -3.96 42.63
N ALA A 78 21.46 -4.70 43.70
CA ALA A 78 22.05 -6.00 44.00
C ALA A 78 21.73 -7.09 42.98
N ASN A 79 20.70 -6.89 42.14
CA ASN A 79 20.24 -7.86 41.15
C ASN A 79 20.46 -7.38 39.70
N LEU A 80 21.29 -6.35 39.50
CA LEU A 80 21.50 -5.74 38.18
C LEU A 80 22.32 -6.60 37.21
N ASP A 81 23.15 -7.50 37.72
CA ASP A 81 24.08 -8.36 36.98
C ASP A 81 23.46 -9.69 36.52
N THR A 82 22.30 -10.06 37.07
CA THR A 82 21.67 -11.36 36.87
C THR A 82 20.41 -11.21 36.01
N ASP A 83 20.47 -11.64 34.74
CA ASP A 83 19.32 -11.57 33.81
C ASP A 83 18.30 -12.72 34.04
N GLN A 84 18.79 -13.85 34.55
CA GLN A 84 17.97 -15.02 34.89
C GLN A 84 18.58 -15.78 36.09
N ALA A 85 17.74 -16.13 37.07
CA ALA A 85 18.11 -16.97 38.20
C ALA A 85 17.15 -18.17 38.28
N ALA A 86 17.64 -19.35 37.91
CA ALA A 86 16.83 -20.56 37.76
C ALA A 86 15.61 -20.35 36.81
N VAL A 87 14.39 -20.65 37.26
CA VAL A 87 13.15 -20.50 36.47
C VAL A 87 12.64 -19.04 36.45
N TRP A 88 13.20 -18.15 37.27
CA TRP A 88 12.74 -16.77 37.39
C TRP A 88 13.53 -15.84 36.48
N THR A 89 12.82 -15.17 35.58
CA THR A 89 13.35 -14.08 34.74
C THR A 89 13.13 -12.73 35.40
N ARG A 90 14.18 -11.91 35.42
CA ARG A 90 14.14 -10.56 35.99
C ARG A 90 13.26 -9.63 35.16
N ASN A 91 12.54 -8.71 35.81
CA ASN A 91 11.92 -7.58 35.12
C ASN A 91 13.02 -6.57 34.72
N LYS A 92 13.35 -6.52 33.43
CA LYS A 92 14.40 -5.64 32.88
C LYS A 92 14.10 -4.16 33.09
N CYS A 93 12.83 -3.80 33.29
CA CYS A 93 12.38 -2.43 33.54
C CYS A 93 12.21 -2.11 35.04
N GLU A 94 12.53 -3.02 35.96
CA GLU A 94 12.21 -2.88 37.39
C GLU A 94 12.72 -1.58 38.01
N VAL A 95 13.99 -1.22 37.77
CA VAL A 95 14.59 0.01 38.32
C VAL A 95 13.89 1.25 37.74
N GLN A 96 13.63 1.24 36.43
CA GLN A 96 12.93 2.33 35.75
C GLN A 96 11.50 2.52 36.27
N ASP A 97 10.77 1.43 36.51
CA ASP A 97 9.40 1.47 37.03
C ASP A 97 9.35 1.94 38.50
N ARG A 98 10.33 1.53 39.32
CA ARG A 98 10.48 2.01 40.71
C ARG A 98 10.83 3.50 40.76
N GLU A 99 11.72 3.99 39.90
CA GLU A 99 12.04 5.42 39.76
C GLU A 99 10.82 6.25 39.34
N ARG A 100 10.03 5.76 38.37
CA ARG A 100 8.77 6.41 37.95
C ARG A 100 7.76 6.47 39.09
N LEU A 101 7.61 5.40 39.86
CA LEU A 101 6.71 5.36 41.01
C LEU A 101 7.16 6.37 42.08
N PHE A 102 8.46 6.41 42.39
CA PHE A 102 9.04 7.37 43.33
C PHE A 102 8.77 8.82 42.90
N ASP A 103 9.04 9.17 41.64
CA ASP A 103 8.78 10.52 41.12
C ASP A 103 7.28 10.88 41.09
N SER A 104 6.40 9.90 40.85
CA SER A 104 4.95 10.10 40.94
C SER A 104 4.51 10.47 42.36
N TRP A 105 5.02 9.77 43.38
CA TRP A 105 4.74 10.07 44.78
C TRP A 105 5.30 11.43 45.21
N ARG A 106 6.49 11.81 44.74
CA ARG A 106 7.08 13.14 44.97
C ARG A 106 6.18 14.26 44.43
N ARG A 107 5.65 14.09 43.21
CA ARG A 107 4.70 15.05 42.60
C ARG A 107 3.39 15.15 43.37
N ARG A 108 2.87 14.03 43.89
CA ARG A 108 1.65 14.02 44.72
C ARG A 108 1.88 14.76 46.05
N MET A 109 3.04 14.59 46.67
CA MET A 109 3.42 15.36 47.86
C MET A 109 3.49 16.87 47.56
N CYS A 110 4.13 17.27 46.46
CA CYS A 110 4.16 18.67 46.02
C CYS A 110 2.74 19.24 45.81
N ALA A 111 1.86 18.46 45.16
CA ALA A 111 0.46 18.85 44.96
C ALA A 111 -0.30 19.02 46.28
N PHE A 112 -0.10 18.11 47.25
CA PHE A 112 -0.66 18.23 48.59
C PHE A 112 -0.20 19.51 49.31
N LEU A 113 1.08 19.85 49.20
CA LEU A 113 1.64 21.07 49.78
C LEU A 113 1.24 22.36 49.04
N GLY A 114 0.73 22.23 47.81
CA GLY A 114 0.36 23.36 46.94
C GLY A 114 1.53 23.97 46.17
N PHE A 115 2.67 23.29 46.10
CA PHE A 115 3.87 23.74 45.39
C PHE A 115 4.03 23.04 44.05
N ALA A 116 4.58 23.74 43.06
CA ALA A 116 5.09 23.10 41.87
C ALA A 116 6.34 22.26 42.22
N PRO A 117 6.54 21.09 41.59
CA PRO A 117 7.77 20.31 41.76
C PRO A 117 9.01 21.16 41.45
N GLY A 118 10.01 21.11 42.33
CA GLY A 118 11.26 21.86 42.21
C GLY A 118 12.15 21.36 41.07
N PRO A 119 13.24 22.10 40.76
CA PRO A 119 14.14 21.78 39.65
C PRO A 119 14.69 20.34 39.65
N GLY A 120 14.88 19.74 40.82
CA GLY A 120 15.38 18.37 41.02
C GLY A 120 14.35 17.25 40.88
N ILE A 121 13.04 17.55 40.71
CA ILE A 121 12.02 16.58 40.22
C ILE A 121 11.60 16.95 38.79
N GLY A 122 12.39 17.77 38.09
CA GLY A 122 11.97 18.53 36.92
C GLY A 122 10.90 17.85 36.08
N SER A 123 9.83 18.57 35.72
CA SER A 123 9.22 18.29 34.42
C SER A 123 10.38 18.20 33.43
N SER A 124 10.47 17.09 32.69
CA SER A 124 11.47 16.96 31.64
C SER A 124 11.48 18.25 30.83
N ALA A 125 12.62 18.63 30.27
CA ALA A 125 12.69 19.82 29.40
C ALA A 125 11.53 19.80 28.37
N GLN A 126 11.15 18.60 27.91
CA GLN A 126 9.97 18.37 27.09
C GLN A 126 8.64 18.79 27.71
N ALA A 127 8.33 18.38 28.94
CA ALA A 127 7.09 18.77 29.60
C ALA A 127 7.00 20.29 29.84
N ARG A 128 8.14 20.98 30.02
CA ARG A 128 8.17 22.45 30.08
C ARG A 128 7.94 23.09 28.72
N ILE A 129 8.51 22.53 27.66
CA ILE A 129 8.26 22.96 26.27
C ILE A 129 6.77 22.84 25.95
N TYR A 130 6.15 21.69 26.23
CA TYR A 130 4.72 21.47 25.99
C TYR A 130 3.83 22.39 26.81
N ALA A 131 4.15 22.65 28.09
CA ALA A 131 3.44 23.64 28.88
C ALA A 131 3.58 25.06 28.30
N GLY A 132 4.72 25.39 27.70
CA GLY A 132 4.94 26.64 26.96
C GLY A 132 4.07 26.72 25.70
N TYR A 133 4.04 25.66 24.91
CA TYR A 133 3.18 25.57 23.71
C TYR A 133 1.69 25.71 24.06
N ALA A 134 1.24 25.06 25.14
CA ALA A 134 -0.14 25.18 25.63
C ALA A 134 -0.50 26.64 26.00
N LYS A 135 0.43 27.39 26.61
CA LYS A 135 0.22 28.81 26.94
C LYS A 135 0.15 29.67 25.68
N ALA A 136 1.00 29.41 24.69
CA ALA A 136 0.98 30.12 23.41
C ALA A 136 -0.33 29.84 22.65
N ALA A 137 -0.72 28.58 22.54
CA ALA A 137 -1.92 28.14 21.83
C ALA A 137 -3.20 28.79 22.38
N LYS A 138 -3.30 29.03 23.69
CA LYS A 138 -4.42 29.75 24.30
C LYS A 138 -4.58 31.20 23.82
N ARG A 139 -3.54 31.79 23.22
CA ARG A 139 -3.54 33.20 22.78
C ARG A 139 -3.65 33.35 21.26
N ILE A 140 -3.03 32.44 20.51
CA ILE A 140 -2.93 32.52 19.05
C ILE A 140 -3.65 31.38 18.32
N GLY A 141 -4.10 30.37 19.04
CA GLY A 141 -4.80 29.21 18.50
C GLY A 141 -6.31 29.27 18.71
N TYR A 142 -6.97 28.24 18.21
CA TYR A 142 -8.41 28.04 18.32
C TYR A 142 -8.73 26.78 19.13
N THR A 143 -9.95 26.72 19.67
CA THR A 143 -10.46 25.49 20.27
C THR A 143 -10.54 24.41 19.20
N THR A 144 -9.86 23.30 19.43
CA THR A 144 -9.68 22.22 18.47
C THR A 144 -10.21 20.94 19.08
N ALA A 145 -11.08 20.25 18.34
CA ALA A 145 -11.58 18.95 18.75
C ALA A 145 -10.48 17.91 18.54
N HIS A 146 -10.20 17.14 19.59
CA HIS A 146 -9.15 16.14 19.63
C HIS A 146 -9.77 14.74 19.57
N TYR A 147 -9.25 13.88 18.70
CA TYR A 147 -9.72 12.52 18.50
C TYR A 147 -8.57 11.54 18.57
N ARG A 148 -8.81 10.39 19.19
CA ARG A 148 -7.87 9.27 19.25
C ARG A 148 -8.50 8.04 18.60
N PRO A 149 -8.00 7.57 17.45
CA PRO A 149 -8.54 6.39 16.79
C PRO A 149 -8.49 5.17 17.73
N SER A 150 -9.64 4.56 17.99
CA SER A 150 -9.75 3.33 18.80
C SER A 150 -9.89 2.06 17.95
N SER A 151 -10.16 2.20 16.66
CA SER A 151 -10.32 1.10 15.70
C SER A 151 -9.79 1.50 14.32
N ALA A 152 -9.66 0.51 13.42
CA ALA A 152 -9.29 0.73 12.04
C ALA A 152 -10.35 1.49 11.22
N ASN A 153 -11.48 1.87 11.82
CA ASN A 153 -12.61 2.49 11.13
C ASN A 153 -13.03 3.79 11.81
N ASN A 154 -13.30 4.82 11.01
CA ASN A 154 -13.84 6.12 11.40
C ASN A 154 -13.06 6.80 12.55
N PRO A 155 -11.79 7.19 12.33
CA PRO A 155 -10.94 7.78 13.37
C PRO A 155 -11.52 9.02 14.05
N ILE A 156 -12.30 9.84 13.33
CA ILE A 156 -12.94 11.07 13.86
C ILE A 156 -14.41 10.86 14.31
N ALA A 157 -14.83 9.62 14.55
CA ALA A 157 -16.15 9.33 15.12
C ALA A 157 -16.31 9.93 16.52
N ALA A 158 -17.55 10.26 16.91
CA ALA A 158 -17.85 10.88 18.20
C ALA A 158 -17.34 10.06 19.42
N GLY A 159 -17.34 8.73 19.33
CA GLY A 159 -16.81 7.85 20.39
C GLY A 159 -15.30 7.92 20.57
N ASN A 160 -14.56 8.46 19.60
CA ASN A 160 -13.10 8.65 19.67
C ASN A 160 -12.72 10.05 20.17
N LYS A 161 -13.71 10.93 20.41
CA LYS A 161 -13.47 12.31 20.82
C LYS A 161 -12.95 12.37 22.25
N LEU A 162 -11.84 13.06 22.44
CA LEU A 162 -11.26 13.43 23.73
C LEU A 162 -11.63 14.88 24.10
N ALA A 163 -11.06 15.39 25.19
CA ALA A 163 -11.29 16.78 25.58
C ALA A 163 -10.76 17.74 24.52
N ASP A 164 -11.53 18.80 24.25
CA ASP A 164 -11.09 19.86 23.35
C ASP A 164 -9.86 20.57 23.93
N LEU A 165 -8.93 20.96 23.05
CA LEU A 165 -7.71 21.66 23.44
C LEU A 165 -7.48 22.87 22.55
N PHE A 166 -6.70 23.83 23.02
CA PHE A 166 -6.27 24.95 22.18
C PHE A 166 -5.09 24.52 21.32
N ALA A 167 -5.19 24.70 20.02
CA ALA A 167 -4.11 24.45 19.07
C ALA A 167 -3.97 25.59 18.07
N SER A 168 -2.73 25.89 17.69
CA SER A 168 -2.39 26.75 16.56
C SER A 168 -1.55 25.96 15.57
N PHE A 169 -1.84 26.11 14.29
CA PHE A 169 -1.17 25.40 13.19
C PHE A 169 -0.38 26.40 12.36
N ASN A 170 0.91 26.13 12.14
CA ASN A 170 1.75 26.98 11.28
C ASN A 170 2.56 26.18 10.26
N ALA A 171 2.93 26.82 9.15
CA ALA A 171 3.58 26.23 7.98
C ALA A 171 5.08 25.97 8.19
N GLU A 172 5.39 24.99 9.04
CA GLU A 172 6.77 24.57 9.37
C GLU A 172 7.69 25.71 9.85
N ASP A 173 7.10 26.75 10.41
CA ASP A 173 7.80 27.88 11.00
C ASP A 173 7.26 28.10 12.42
N MET A 174 8.11 28.40 13.38
CA MET A 174 7.67 28.77 14.74
C MET A 174 7.78 30.28 14.97
N GLY A 175 8.37 31.02 14.03
CA GLY A 175 8.46 32.47 14.05
C GLY A 175 7.28 33.19 13.41
N TYR A 176 6.32 32.46 12.80
CA TYR A 176 5.16 33.03 12.09
C TYR A 176 5.55 34.06 11.02
N LYS A 177 6.70 33.86 10.37
CA LYS A 177 7.28 34.80 9.40
C LYS A 177 6.75 34.58 7.99
N THR A 178 6.27 33.38 7.69
CA THR A 178 5.82 33.00 6.34
C THR A 178 4.46 32.35 6.36
N ALA A 179 3.63 32.69 5.37
CA ALA A 179 2.37 32.00 5.10
C ALA A 179 2.60 30.57 4.57
N ASN A 180 1.54 29.75 4.60
CA ASN A 180 1.62 28.38 4.13
C ASN A 180 1.92 28.28 2.63
N LYS A 181 2.74 27.29 2.26
CA LYS A 181 3.11 27.00 0.88
C LYS A 181 2.11 26.02 0.27
N TYR A 182 1.57 26.38 -0.89
CA TYR A 182 0.70 25.49 -1.65
C TYR A 182 1.40 24.16 -1.99
N GLY A 183 0.67 23.05 -1.85
CA GLY A 183 1.19 21.70 -2.14
C GLY A 183 2.12 21.11 -1.06
N ARG A 184 2.25 21.76 0.10
CA ARG A 184 2.94 21.21 1.27
C ARG A 184 1.92 20.78 2.32
N PRO A 185 1.92 19.50 2.75
CA PRO A 185 0.90 18.98 3.64
C PRO A 185 1.32 19.06 5.11
N THR A 186 2.57 19.40 5.38
CA THR A 186 3.20 19.35 6.70
C THR A 186 3.10 20.69 7.41
N TRP A 187 2.87 20.62 8.72
CA TRP A 187 2.62 21.76 9.59
C TRP A 187 3.31 21.54 10.94
N PHE A 188 3.62 22.62 11.65
CA PHE A 188 4.00 22.57 13.05
C PHE A 188 2.82 22.98 13.93
N GLY A 189 2.58 22.20 14.98
CA GLY A 189 1.54 22.43 15.96
C GLY A 189 2.08 23.08 17.23
N LEU A 190 1.44 24.17 17.66
CA LEU A 190 1.55 24.67 19.03
C LEU A 190 0.30 24.23 19.79
N LEU A 191 0.47 23.21 20.62
CA LEU A 191 -0.54 22.66 21.52
C LEU A 191 0.16 21.93 22.69
N ASP A 192 -0.61 21.51 23.69
CA ASP A 192 -0.06 20.69 24.77
C ASP A 192 0.25 19.27 24.27
N GLY A 193 1.53 19.03 23.96
CA GLY A 193 2.01 17.72 23.53
C GLY A 193 1.89 16.62 24.58
N GLY A 194 1.67 16.97 25.87
CA GLY A 194 1.45 15.99 26.93
C GLY A 194 0.07 15.34 26.89
N LEU A 195 -0.89 15.95 26.20
CA LEU A 195 -2.26 15.45 26.06
C LEU A 195 -2.47 14.61 24.80
N THR A 196 -1.50 14.65 23.88
CA THR A 196 -1.64 14.12 22.52
C THR A 196 -0.58 13.05 22.23
N GLN A 197 -0.81 12.23 21.21
CA GLN A 197 0.15 11.22 20.75
C GLN A 197 0.19 11.16 19.21
N VAL A 198 1.24 10.56 18.66
CA VAL A 198 1.34 10.28 17.22
C VAL A 198 0.14 9.45 16.76
N GLY A 199 -0.49 9.87 15.67
CA GLY A 199 -1.70 9.28 15.09
C GLY A 199 -3.03 9.85 15.60
N ASP A 200 -3.02 10.73 16.62
CA ASP A 200 -4.22 11.47 17.00
C ASP A 200 -4.63 12.46 15.91
N TYR A 201 -5.94 12.74 15.82
CA TYR A 201 -6.52 13.73 14.92
C TYR A 201 -6.95 14.98 15.67
N LEU A 202 -6.77 16.12 15.01
CA LEU A 202 -7.12 17.45 15.47
C LEU A 202 -7.98 18.11 14.39
N THR A 203 -9.19 18.52 14.74
CA THR A 203 -10.12 19.14 13.78
C THR A 203 -10.62 20.47 14.30
N ASN A 204 -10.58 21.47 13.44
CA ASN A 204 -11.11 22.79 13.74
C ASN A 204 -11.75 23.39 12.47
N PRO A 205 -12.94 24.02 12.54
CA PRO A 205 -13.56 24.63 11.36
C PRO A 205 -12.71 25.71 10.66
N GLN A 206 -11.84 26.42 11.38
CA GLN A 206 -11.02 27.49 10.82
C GLN A 206 -9.83 26.96 10.00
N ASP A 207 -9.14 25.94 10.51
CA ASP A 207 -7.87 25.46 9.93
C ASP A 207 -7.99 24.11 9.20
N GLY A 208 -9.06 23.36 9.47
CA GLY A 208 -9.32 22.04 8.88
C GLY A 208 -8.96 20.88 9.78
N THR A 209 -8.66 19.73 9.16
CA THR A 209 -8.34 18.47 9.86
C THR A 209 -6.86 18.14 9.72
N PHE A 210 -6.22 17.76 10.81
CA PHE A 210 -4.81 17.40 10.87
C PHE A 210 -4.65 16.10 11.65
N PHE A 211 -3.59 15.34 11.34
CA PHE A 211 -3.13 14.26 12.23
C PHE A 211 -1.72 14.54 12.74
N ILE A 212 -1.40 14.01 13.93
CA ILE A 212 -0.07 14.13 14.52
C ILE A 212 0.86 13.11 13.89
N ALA A 213 1.84 13.58 13.12
CA ALA A 213 2.79 12.74 12.42
C ALA A 213 4.03 12.41 13.27
N ALA A 214 4.50 13.33 14.11
CA ALA A 214 5.64 13.08 15.00
C ALA A 214 5.66 14.01 16.23
N GLN A 215 6.17 13.48 17.35
CA GLN A 215 6.44 14.22 18.59
C GLN A 215 7.84 13.90 19.09
N GLN A 216 8.84 14.46 18.43
CA GLN A 216 10.24 14.26 18.81
C GLN A 216 10.60 15.13 20.03
N THR A 217 11.51 14.63 20.86
CA THR A 217 11.95 15.36 22.04
C THR A 217 12.71 16.62 21.63
N ALA A 218 12.36 17.73 22.27
CA ALA A 218 12.83 19.10 22.07
C ALA A 218 12.57 19.70 20.68
N LEU A 219 11.78 19.03 19.84
CA LEU A 219 11.42 19.50 18.49
C LEU A 219 9.93 19.86 18.40
N PRO A 220 9.54 20.72 17.43
CA PRO A 220 8.15 21.05 17.19
C PRO A 220 7.30 19.81 16.90
N ILE A 221 6.03 19.85 17.30
CA ILE A 221 5.07 18.78 16.99
C ILE A 221 4.76 18.85 15.49
N LEU A 222 5.09 17.79 14.76
CA LEU A 222 4.85 17.69 13.32
C LEU A 222 3.44 17.17 13.07
N LEU A 223 2.71 17.88 12.23
CA LEU A 223 1.33 17.61 11.84
C LEU A 223 1.24 17.48 10.32
N VAL A 224 0.21 16.78 9.85
CA VAL A 224 -0.12 16.67 8.43
C VAL A 224 -1.57 17.06 8.22
N SER A 225 -1.82 18.01 7.32
CA SER A 225 -3.17 18.46 6.94
C SER A 225 -3.86 17.46 6.04
N CYS A 226 -5.10 17.10 6.37
CA CYS A 226 -5.92 16.17 5.62
C CYS A 226 -6.86 16.93 4.69
N ASN A 227 -6.91 16.53 3.42
CA ASN A 227 -7.74 17.16 2.38
C ASN A 227 -8.79 16.21 1.78
N ARG A 228 -8.74 14.92 2.11
CA ARG A 228 -9.64 13.88 1.62
C ARG A 228 -9.90 12.84 2.69
N THR A 229 -10.94 12.04 2.50
CA THR A 229 -11.25 10.88 3.34
C THR A 229 -11.06 9.61 2.51
N LEU A 230 -10.44 8.59 3.09
CA LEU A 230 -10.01 7.39 2.40
C LEU A 230 -10.56 6.12 3.05
N ASP A 231 -10.83 5.14 2.20
CA ASP A 231 -11.01 3.74 2.55
C ASP A 231 -9.86 2.93 1.95
N ALA A 232 -9.27 2.04 2.75
CA ALA A 232 -8.31 1.04 2.30
C ALA A 232 -8.99 -0.34 2.29
N LEU A 233 -9.00 -0.99 1.14
CA LEU A 233 -9.71 -2.23 0.89
C LEU A 233 -8.72 -3.30 0.43
N ARG A 234 -8.85 -4.52 0.96
CA ARG A 234 -8.08 -5.68 0.51
C ARG A 234 -8.91 -6.49 -0.49
N PRO A 235 -8.44 -6.69 -1.73
CA PRO A 235 -9.05 -7.66 -2.63
C PRO A 235 -8.95 -9.08 -2.04
N GLN A 236 -9.96 -9.92 -2.26
CA GLN A 236 -9.97 -11.30 -1.79
C GLN A 236 -8.84 -12.11 -2.46
N GLN A 237 -8.07 -12.86 -1.66
CA GLN A 237 -7.24 -13.94 -2.18
C GLN A 237 -8.10 -15.20 -2.29
N GLN A 238 -8.22 -15.75 -3.49
CA GLN A 238 -8.97 -16.98 -3.71
C GLN A 238 -8.24 -18.16 -3.05
N ALA A 239 -8.86 -18.82 -2.08
CA ALA A 239 -8.33 -20.02 -1.44
C ALA A 239 -8.74 -21.26 -2.26
N GLY A 240 -7.75 -21.93 -2.86
CA GLY A 240 -7.92 -23.27 -3.45
C GLY A 240 -7.26 -23.42 -4.82
N VAL A 241 -6.32 -24.37 -4.92
CA VAL A 241 -5.85 -24.93 -6.20
C VAL A 241 -6.64 -26.22 -6.41
N GLY A 242 -7.59 -26.21 -7.34
CA GLY A 242 -8.38 -27.37 -7.71
C GLY A 242 -9.85 -27.03 -8.01
N ALA A 243 -10.17 -26.99 -9.30
CA ALA A 243 -11.51 -27.03 -9.90
C ALA A 243 -12.68 -26.45 -9.05
N LEU A 244 -12.91 -25.14 -9.11
CA LEU A 244 -14.22 -24.45 -9.00
C LEU A 244 -14.05 -22.92 -9.15
N GLY A 245 -14.72 -22.34 -10.15
CA GLY A 245 -15.20 -20.94 -10.26
C GLY A 245 -14.18 -19.78 -10.26
N TYR A 246 -14.07 -19.04 -11.37
CA TYR A 246 -13.36 -17.75 -11.46
C TYR A 246 -14.06 -16.69 -10.57
N GLY A 247 -13.60 -16.52 -9.33
CA GLY A 247 -14.19 -15.59 -8.36
C GLY A 247 -13.52 -14.23 -8.47
N GLY A 248 -14.07 -13.34 -9.29
CA GLY A 248 -13.54 -11.98 -9.45
C GLY A 248 -13.69 -11.15 -8.17
N ASN A 249 -12.74 -10.26 -7.91
CA ASN A 249 -12.86 -9.24 -6.86
C ASN A 249 -14.02 -8.30 -7.18
N THR A 250 -15.18 -8.53 -6.55
CA THR A 250 -16.31 -7.60 -6.49
C THR A 250 -16.19 -6.75 -5.22
N ALA A 251 -16.85 -5.59 -5.15
CA ALA A 251 -16.94 -4.79 -3.92
C ALA A 251 -17.50 -5.58 -2.71
N GLU A 252 -18.20 -6.70 -2.96
CA GLU A 252 -18.71 -7.62 -1.92
C GLU A 252 -17.65 -8.58 -1.38
N THR A 253 -16.57 -8.81 -2.14
CA THR A 253 -15.43 -9.67 -1.77
C THR A 253 -14.23 -8.86 -1.25
N GLU A 254 -14.24 -7.54 -1.41
CA GLU A 254 -13.23 -6.64 -0.87
C GLU A 254 -13.38 -6.57 0.66
N THR A 255 -12.35 -6.97 1.39
CA THR A 255 -12.35 -6.85 2.85
C THR A 255 -11.88 -5.45 3.24
N PRO A 256 -12.71 -4.60 3.88
CA PRO A 256 -12.27 -3.29 4.34
C PRO A 256 -11.17 -3.46 5.39
N LEU A 257 -10.01 -2.87 5.14
CA LEU A 257 -8.90 -2.81 6.09
C LEU A 257 -9.01 -1.58 6.97
N MET A 258 -9.34 -0.44 6.36
CA MET A 258 -9.50 0.84 7.03
C MET A 258 -10.62 1.62 6.35
N THR A 259 -11.53 2.24 7.11
CA THR A 259 -12.62 3.04 6.51
C THR A 259 -12.77 4.41 7.16
N GLY A 260 -13.13 5.42 6.37
CA GLY A 260 -13.41 6.78 6.82
C GLY A 260 -12.20 7.56 7.33
N TRP A 261 -10.99 7.30 6.81
CA TRP A 261 -9.76 7.92 7.31
C TRP A 261 -9.45 9.27 6.64
N PRO A 262 -9.44 10.39 7.38
CA PRO A 262 -8.94 11.65 6.85
C PRO A 262 -7.44 11.53 6.55
N ALA A 263 -7.04 11.90 5.33
CA ALA A 263 -5.69 11.77 4.84
C ALA A 263 -5.27 12.97 3.98
N SER A 264 -3.96 13.13 3.79
CA SER A 264 -3.40 14.08 2.85
C SER A 264 -3.09 13.40 1.54
N ILE A 265 -3.70 13.88 0.46
CA ILE A 265 -3.43 13.43 -0.90
C ILE A 265 -2.78 14.57 -1.68
N LEU A 266 -1.58 14.33 -2.18
CA LEU A 266 -0.85 15.28 -3.00
C LEU A 266 -0.60 14.70 -4.38
N GLN A 267 -0.87 15.50 -5.41
CA GLN A 267 -0.47 15.17 -6.77
C GLN A 267 0.98 15.63 -6.99
N GLY A 268 1.81 14.76 -7.57
CA GLY A 268 3.18 15.10 -7.92
C GLY A 268 3.25 16.26 -8.93
N PRO A 269 4.17 17.23 -8.77
CA PRO A 269 4.27 18.41 -9.64
C PRO A 269 4.81 18.09 -11.04
N LYS A 270 5.44 16.92 -11.20
CA LYS A 270 5.81 16.34 -12.48
C LYS A 270 5.13 15.00 -12.52
N GLY A 271 4.36 14.75 -13.58
CA GLY A 271 4.00 13.37 -13.88
C GLY A 271 5.29 12.55 -13.94
N GLU A 272 5.21 11.35 -13.42
CA GLU A 272 6.34 10.44 -13.45
C GLU A 272 6.63 10.15 -14.93
N LYS A 273 7.91 10.22 -15.32
CA LYS A 273 8.26 9.58 -16.58
C LYS A 273 7.99 8.11 -16.34
N SER A 274 7.38 7.43 -17.31
CA SER A 274 7.44 5.97 -17.29
C SER A 274 8.92 5.59 -17.10
N GLU A 275 9.20 4.53 -16.33
CA GLU A 275 10.58 4.11 -16.06
C GLU A 275 11.39 3.87 -17.35
N VAL A 276 10.71 3.70 -18.49
CA VAL A 276 11.28 3.46 -19.82
C VAL A 276 11.79 4.75 -20.50
N GLY A 277 11.16 5.90 -20.23
CA GLY A 277 11.62 7.21 -20.72
C GLY A 277 11.67 7.38 -22.24
N LEU A 278 10.65 6.90 -22.97
CA LEU A 278 10.62 6.92 -24.44
C LEU A 278 10.39 8.34 -25.02
N PRO A 279 10.87 8.62 -26.25
CA PRO A 279 10.54 9.85 -26.96
C PRO A 279 9.03 9.91 -27.25
N GLY A 280 8.30 10.79 -26.57
CA GLY A 280 6.85 10.98 -26.75
C GLY A 280 5.98 10.50 -25.58
N ASP A 281 6.57 9.90 -24.54
CA ASP A 281 5.83 9.41 -23.36
C ASP A 281 5.05 10.52 -22.65
N VAL A 282 3.75 10.30 -22.49
CA VAL A 282 2.88 11.14 -21.66
C VAL A 282 3.13 10.77 -20.21
N LYS A 283 3.54 11.74 -19.41
CA LYS A 283 3.86 11.51 -18.00
C LYS A 283 2.61 11.15 -17.20
N THR A 284 2.62 10.01 -16.52
CA THR A 284 1.50 9.57 -15.68
C THR A 284 1.49 10.40 -14.39
N PRO A 285 0.33 10.94 -13.96
CA PRO A 285 0.24 11.58 -12.67
C PRO A 285 0.46 10.54 -11.56
N TRP A 286 1.32 10.84 -10.61
CA TRP A 286 1.49 10.06 -9.40
C TRP A 286 0.96 10.84 -8.19
N TRP A 287 0.63 10.13 -7.12
CA TRP A 287 0.11 10.72 -5.89
C TRP A 287 0.88 10.23 -4.67
N SER A 288 1.15 11.15 -3.76
CA SER A 288 1.58 10.83 -2.40
C SER A 288 0.37 10.85 -1.47
N ILE A 289 0.21 9.80 -0.68
CA ILE A 289 -0.86 9.67 0.31
C ILE A 289 -0.23 9.55 1.69
N LEU A 290 -0.59 10.47 2.58
CA LEU A 290 -0.13 10.50 3.97
C LEU A 290 -1.32 10.23 4.89
N LEU A 291 -1.22 9.17 5.69
CA LEU A 291 -2.16 8.80 6.73
C LEU A 291 -1.43 8.20 7.94
N PRO A 292 -2.01 8.22 9.15
CA PRO A 292 -1.44 7.54 10.30
C PRO A 292 -1.43 6.02 10.13
N ALA A 293 -0.41 5.36 10.65
CA ALA A 293 -0.41 3.91 10.79
C ALA A 293 -1.34 3.49 11.95
N PHE A 294 -2.12 2.44 11.76
CA PHE A 294 -2.97 1.86 12.81
C PHE A 294 -2.49 0.46 13.20
N PRO A 295 -2.28 0.16 14.50
CA PRO A 295 -1.85 -1.15 14.94
C PRO A 295 -2.77 -2.27 14.46
N GLY A 296 -2.19 -3.34 13.90
CA GLY A 296 -2.95 -4.47 13.35
C GLY A 296 -3.39 -4.32 11.90
N VAL A 297 -3.18 -3.14 11.27
CA VAL A 297 -3.40 -2.96 9.83
C VAL A 297 -2.06 -2.76 9.12
N ILE A 298 -1.79 -3.62 8.14
CA ILE A 298 -0.63 -3.52 7.25
C ILE A 298 -1.16 -3.36 5.83
N LEU A 299 -0.89 -2.20 5.23
CA LEU A 299 -1.17 -1.93 3.82
C LEU A 299 -0.10 -2.59 2.94
N ARG A 300 -0.56 -3.34 1.94
CA ARG A 300 0.25 -4.12 1.00
C ARG A 300 0.20 -3.50 -0.39
N SER A 301 1.15 -3.88 -1.23
CA SER A 301 0.99 -3.71 -2.68
C SER A 301 -0.26 -4.46 -3.14
N GLY A 302 -1.11 -3.80 -3.93
CA GLY A 302 -2.38 -4.35 -4.39
C GLY A 302 -3.61 -4.04 -3.52
N ASP A 303 -3.43 -3.50 -2.30
CA ASP A 303 -4.56 -2.93 -1.56
C ASP A 303 -5.10 -1.70 -2.32
N ILE A 304 -6.42 -1.55 -2.31
CA ILE A 304 -7.14 -0.51 -3.05
C ILE A 304 -7.36 0.67 -2.11
N ILE A 305 -6.99 1.87 -2.55
CA ILE A 305 -7.31 3.11 -1.85
C ILE A 305 -8.45 3.79 -2.61
N ALA A 306 -9.61 3.90 -1.97
CA ALA A 306 -10.75 4.66 -2.48
C ALA A 306 -10.83 6.00 -1.73
N ASP A 307 -10.95 7.11 -2.46
CA ASP A 307 -11.23 8.42 -1.86
C ASP A 307 -12.73 8.74 -1.84
N ASP A 308 -13.10 9.80 -1.12
CA ASP A 308 -14.47 10.32 -1.00
C ASP A 308 -15.09 10.78 -2.33
N LEU A 309 -14.27 10.94 -3.38
CA LEU A 309 -14.72 11.22 -4.75
C LEU A 309 -14.93 9.94 -5.58
N GLN A 310 -14.92 8.76 -4.92
CA GLN A 310 -15.04 7.43 -5.52
C GLN A 310 -13.94 7.11 -6.53
N ARG A 311 -12.80 7.81 -6.49
CA ARG A 311 -11.65 7.48 -7.34
C ARG A 311 -10.91 6.30 -6.70
N ARG A 312 -10.97 5.15 -7.36
CA ARG A 312 -10.25 3.94 -6.97
C ARG A 312 -8.82 4.03 -7.47
N ARG A 313 -7.88 4.20 -6.54
CA ARG A 313 -6.45 4.22 -6.82
C ARG A 313 -5.88 2.89 -6.37
N ARG A 314 -5.47 2.09 -7.33
CA ARG A 314 -4.69 0.89 -7.07
C ARG A 314 -3.24 1.33 -6.98
N ARG A 315 -2.52 0.93 -5.93
CA ARG A 315 -1.06 0.89 -6.00
C ARG A 315 -0.75 -0.10 -7.12
N GLU A 316 -0.23 0.37 -8.25
CA GLU A 316 0.02 -0.43 -9.45
C GLU A 316 0.49 -1.83 -9.03
N ALA A 317 -0.28 -2.82 -9.46
CA ALA A 317 -0.06 -4.21 -9.08
C ALA A 317 1.37 -4.57 -9.46
N ASN A 318 2.05 -5.23 -8.52
CA ASN A 318 3.44 -5.66 -8.58
C ASN A 318 3.87 -5.97 -10.02
N MET A 319 4.78 -5.13 -10.53
CA MET A 319 5.79 -5.62 -11.44
C MET A 319 6.45 -6.81 -10.73
N ALA A 320 6.65 -7.94 -11.42
CA ALA A 320 7.36 -9.07 -10.84
C ALA A 320 8.71 -8.60 -10.26
N ASP A 321 8.76 -8.53 -8.94
CA ASP A 321 9.89 -8.07 -8.16
C ASP A 321 10.57 -9.26 -7.49
N VAL A 322 11.76 -9.03 -6.94
CA VAL A 322 12.55 -10.02 -6.20
C VAL A 322 11.71 -10.74 -5.13
N ILE A 323 10.76 -10.05 -4.50
CA ILE A 323 9.87 -10.62 -3.47
C ILE A 323 8.91 -11.66 -4.08
N ASP A 324 8.38 -11.40 -5.27
CA ASP A 324 7.48 -12.34 -5.95
C ASP A 324 8.22 -13.62 -6.35
N VAL A 325 9.50 -13.49 -6.77
CA VAL A 325 10.36 -14.64 -7.06
C VAL A 325 10.63 -15.46 -5.79
N GLN A 326 10.91 -14.80 -4.65
CA GLN A 326 11.09 -15.50 -3.38
C GLN A 326 9.82 -16.27 -2.99
N ASN A 327 8.66 -15.65 -3.12
CA ASN A 327 7.39 -16.28 -2.78
C ASN A 327 7.07 -17.48 -3.68
N ALA A 328 7.34 -17.37 -5.00
CA ALA A 328 7.16 -18.46 -5.94
C ALA A 328 8.11 -19.64 -5.64
N LEU A 329 9.38 -19.36 -5.28
CA LEU A 329 10.33 -20.38 -4.83
C LEU A 329 9.92 -21.01 -3.48
N VAL A 330 9.37 -20.22 -2.55
CA VAL A 330 8.84 -20.73 -1.27
C VAL A 330 7.67 -21.68 -1.52
N ALA A 331 6.74 -21.30 -2.39
CA ALA A 331 5.61 -22.15 -2.76
C ALA A 331 6.09 -23.46 -3.40
N LEU A 332 7.07 -23.39 -4.31
CA LEU A 332 7.63 -24.57 -4.97
C LEU A 332 8.31 -25.51 -3.97
N ALA A 333 9.19 -24.99 -3.10
CA ALA A 333 9.86 -25.79 -2.06
C ALA A 333 8.85 -26.37 -1.05
N SER A 334 7.81 -25.60 -0.69
CA SER A 334 6.74 -26.05 0.21
C SER A 334 5.94 -27.18 -0.42
N SER A 335 5.65 -27.13 -1.73
CA SER A 335 4.92 -28.20 -2.42
C SER A 335 5.69 -29.52 -2.45
N ALA A 336 7.02 -29.47 -2.47
CA ALA A 336 7.86 -30.66 -2.42
C ALA A 336 7.93 -31.28 -1.01
N LEU A 337 7.94 -30.43 0.03
CA LEU A 337 7.99 -30.90 1.42
C LEU A 337 6.62 -31.31 1.98
N TYR A 338 5.56 -30.64 1.52
CA TYR A 338 4.18 -30.83 1.98
C TYR A 338 3.20 -31.02 0.82
N PRO A 339 3.33 -32.10 0.01
CA PRO A 339 2.47 -32.32 -1.15
C PRO A 339 0.99 -32.50 -0.78
N ASN A 340 0.71 -32.98 0.44
CA ASN A 340 -0.64 -33.19 0.97
C ASN A 340 -1.08 -32.08 1.94
N GLY A 341 -0.40 -30.92 1.92
CA GLY A 341 -0.64 -29.80 2.83
C GLY A 341 0.15 -29.87 4.14
N THR A 342 0.32 -28.72 4.79
CA THR A 342 1.18 -28.53 5.98
C THR A 342 0.65 -29.17 7.26
N GLY A 343 -0.61 -29.61 7.27
CA GLY A 343 -1.21 -30.39 8.36
C GLY A 343 -0.90 -31.89 8.30
N GLN A 344 -0.23 -32.37 7.25
CA GLN A 344 0.21 -33.75 7.09
C GLN A 344 1.73 -33.87 7.31
N PRO A 345 2.25 -35.06 7.68
CA PRO A 345 3.69 -35.28 7.80
C PRO A 345 4.43 -34.89 6.52
N SER A 346 5.63 -34.32 6.67
CA SER A 346 6.43 -33.92 5.52
C SER A 346 6.89 -35.13 4.70
N ALA A 347 7.11 -34.93 3.41
CA ALA A 347 7.72 -35.91 2.52
C ALA A 347 9.20 -36.18 2.84
N ALA A 348 9.83 -35.34 3.68
CA ALA A 348 11.22 -35.46 4.13
C ALA A 348 11.34 -36.43 5.32
N ALA A 349 10.89 -37.69 5.13
CA ALA A 349 10.89 -38.73 6.16
C ALA A 349 10.16 -38.33 7.47
N GLY A 350 9.16 -37.45 7.38
CA GLY A 350 8.38 -36.98 8.53
C GLY A 350 9.03 -35.87 9.36
N VAL A 351 10.17 -35.31 8.94
CA VAL A 351 10.83 -34.18 9.61
C VAL A 351 9.96 -32.92 9.49
N SER A 352 9.60 -32.29 10.60
CA SER A 352 8.89 -31.00 10.58
C SER A 352 9.75 -29.93 9.90
N CYS A 353 9.19 -29.23 8.92
CA CYS A 353 9.91 -28.25 8.09
C CYS A 353 9.20 -26.89 8.09
N LYS A 354 9.94 -25.80 8.26
CA LYS A 354 9.44 -24.42 8.05
C LYS A 354 10.07 -23.83 6.79
N VAL A 355 9.25 -23.41 5.82
CA VAL A 355 9.71 -22.83 4.55
C VAL A 355 9.29 -21.36 4.48
N TYR A 356 10.24 -20.44 4.28
CA TYR A 356 9.93 -19.00 4.19
C TYR A 356 11.03 -18.19 3.48
N ALA A 357 10.69 -16.96 3.12
CA ALA A 357 11.61 -16.01 2.51
C ALA A 357 12.39 -15.22 3.58
N GLY A 358 13.66 -14.92 3.30
CA GLY A 358 14.53 -14.13 4.18
C GLY A 358 15.43 -14.99 5.07
N TRP A 359 16.23 -14.34 5.92
CA TRP A 359 17.15 -15.02 6.85
C TRP A 359 16.43 -15.49 8.11
N PRO A 360 16.80 -16.65 8.69
CA PRO A 360 16.26 -17.10 9.96
C PRO A 360 16.73 -16.19 11.10
N THR A 361 15.88 -15.97 12.10
CA THR A 361 16.27 -15.35 13.38
C THR A 361 17.00 -16.40 14.23
N GLU A 362 18.15 -16.05 14.79
CA GLU A 362 19.02 -16.98 15.53
C GLU A 362 18.29 -17.68 16.68
N SER A 363 17.58 -16.92 17.53
CA SER A 363 16.85 -17.49 18.68
C SER A 363 15.76 -18.50 18.30
N GLN A 364 15.08 -18.27 17.17
CA GLN A 364 14.04 -19.16 16.68
C GLN A 364 14.64 -20.40 16.04
N LEU A 365 15.69 -20.23 15.24
CA LEU A 365 16.40 -21.32 14.58
C LEU A 365 16.99 -22.28 15.61
N ASP A 366 17.66 -21.77 16.64
CA ASP A 366 18.27 -22.61 17.67
C ASP A 366 17.21 -23.41 18.46
N SER A 367 16.09 -22.76 18.80
CA SER A 367 14.97 -23.43 19.50
C SER A 367 14.32 -24.51 18.64
N ASP A 368 14.10 -24.24 17.35
CA ASP A 368 13.45 -25.18 16.44
C ASP A 368 14.36 -26.37 16.10
N LEU A 369 15.66 -26.13 15.88
CA LEU A 369 16.65 -27.19 15.65
C LEU A 369 16.82 -28.06 16.90
N ALA A 370 16.81 -27.49 18.11
CA ALA A 370 16.81 -28.28 19.34
C ALA A 370 15.55 -29.17 19.46
N GLY A 371 14.43 -28.73 18.87
CA GLY A 371 13.18 -29.49 18.75
C GLY A 371 13.12 -30.43 17.53
N GLY A 372 14.19 -30.56 16.74
CA GLY A 372 14.24 -31.43 15.55
C GLY A 372 13.47 -30.90 14.33
N THR A 373 13.15 -29.60 14.29
CA THR A 373 12.47 -28.95 13.15
C THR A 373 13.50 -28.32 12.20
N ALA A 374 13.45 -28.68 10.93
CA ALA A 374 14.32 -28.14 9.89
C ALA A 374 13.74 -26.85 9.28
N HIS A 375 14.61 -25.96 8.81
CA HIS A 375 14.21 -24.72 8.13
C HIS A 375 14.69 -24.73 6.68
N VAL A 376 13.87 -24.21 5.77
CA VAL A 376 14.24 -23.93 4.38
C VAL A 376 14.02 -22.44 4.11
N THR A 377 15.11 -21.71 3.95
CA THR A 377 15.07 -20.26 3.79
C THR A 377 15.51 -19.84 2.41
N ILE A 378 14.79 -18.91 1.79
CA ILE A 378 15.05 -18.47 0.42
C ILE A 378 15.37 -16.98 0.42
N PHE A 379 16.56 -16.61 -0.08
CA PHE A 379 16.98 -15.22 -0.14
C PHE A 379 17.81 -14.90 -1.39
N PRO A 380 17.67 -13.67 -1.93
CA PRO A 380 18.48 -13.20 -3.04
C PRO A 380 19.92 -12.95 -2.60
N ARG A 381 20.86 -13.22 -3.50
CA ARG A 381 22.25 -12.73 -3.41
C ARG A 381 22.36 -11.34 -4.03
N PRO A 382 23.40 -10.56 -3.67
CA PRO A 382 23.54 -9.17 -4.13
C PRO A 382 23.84 -9.03 -5.63
N GLU A 383 24.19 -10.12 -6.33
CA GLU A 383 24.55 -10.10 -7.74
C GLU A 383 23.32 -10.05 -8.65
N GLU A 384 23.23 -9.04 -9.52
CA GLU A 384 22.18 -8.88 -10.53
C GLU A 384 22.79 -8.49 -11.88
N ARG A 385 22.22 -9.00 -12.97
CA ARG A 385 22.54 -8.55 -14.34
C ARG A 385 21.26 -8.35 -15.16
N ASN A 386 21.15 -7.21 -15.83
CA ASN A 386 20.09 -6.96 -16.80
C ASN A 386 20.35 -7.75 -18.10
N THR A 387 19.37 -8.52 -18.58
CA THR A 387 19.45 -9.35 -19.79
C THR A 387 18.48 -8.93 -20.90
N THR A 388 17.83 -7.77 -20.78
CA THR A 388 16.83 -7.27 -21.74
C THR A 388 17.42 -7.22 -23.17
N ARG A 389 16.75 -7.86 -24.14
CA ARG A 389 17.25 -8.03 -25.53
C ARG A 389 16.26 -7.66 -26.64
N PHE A 390 14.97 -7.47 -26.34
CA PHE A 390 13.91 -7.31 -27.35
C PHE A 390 13.03 -6.07 -27.12
N LEU A 391 12.25 -5.69 -28.14
CA LEU A 391 11.29 -4.59 -28.13
C LEU A 391 10.17 -4.85 -27.12
N GLN A 392 9.77 -3.79 -26.41
CA GLN A 392 8.88 -3.79 -25.25
C GLN A 392 7.43 -3.53 -25.67
N ASP A 393 6.89 -4.38 -26.54
CA ASP A 393 5.52 -4.23 -27.03
C ASP A 393 4.50 -4.75 -26.02
N TRP A 394 3.35 -4.08 -25.94
CA TRP A 394 2.20 -4.56 -25.18
C TRP A 394 1.62 -5.80 -25.83
N GLN A 395 1.35 -6.82 -25.02
CA GLN A 395 0.75 -8.08 -25.44
C GLN A 395 -0.52 -8.34 -24.65
N THR A 396 -1.50 -8.99 -25.25
CA THR A 396 -2.72 -9.37 -24.52
C THR A 396 -2.39 -10.47 -23.49
N GLN A 397 -2.57 -10.18 -22.20
CA GLN A 397 -2.43 -11.13 -21.11
C GLN A 397 -3.72 -11.94 -20.93
N ALA A 398 -4.85 -11.23 -20.90
CA ALA A 398 -6.17 -11.82 -20.74
C ALA A 398 -7.24 -10.93 -21.38
N MET A 399 -8.28 -11.54 -21.92
CA MET A 399 -9.48 -10.84 -22.40
C MET A 399 -10.67 -11.35 -21.61
N ASN A 400 -11.48 -10.45 -21.05
CA ASN A 400 -12.68 -10.85 -20.33
C ASN A 400 -13.74 -11.35 -21.31
N ALA A 401 -14.52 -12.36 -20.92
CA ALA A 401 -15.63 -12.81 -21.74
C ALA A 401 -16.75 -11.77 -21.79
N ALA A 402 -17.39 -11.63 -22.96
CA ALA A 402 -18.59 -10.82 -23.12
C ALA A 402 -19.78 -11.51 -22.43
N THR A 403 -20.49 -10.76 -21.59
CA THR A 403 -21.71 -11.22 -20.90
C THR A 403 -22.96 -10.67 -21.56
N LEU A 404 -22.83 -9.59 -22.33
CA LEU A 404 -23.87 -9.04 -23.20
C LEU A 404 -23.70 -9.52 -24.64
N THR A 405 -24.80 -9.56 -25.37
CA THR A 405 -24.85 -9.92 -26.79
C THR A 405 -25.69 -8.90 -27.56
N LEU A 406 -25.27 -8.55 -28.78
CA LEU A 406 -26.09 -7.83 -29.74
C LEU A 406 -26.36 -8.74 -30.93
N THR A 407 -27.63 -8.96 -31.25
CA THR A 407 -28.04 -9.76 -32.42
C THR A 407 -28.80 -8.88 -33.39
N ILE A 408 -28.44 -8.92 -34.66
CA ILE A 408 -29.12 -8.18 -35.73
C ILE A 408 -30.14 -9.12 -36.40
N ASP A 409 -31.38 -8.65 -36.52
CA ASP A 409 -32.41 -9.30 -37.32
C ASP A 409 -33.14 -8.25 -38.17
N GLY A 410 -32.85 -8.22 -39.47
CA GLY A 410 -33.38 -7.20 -40.38
C GLY A 410 -33.02 -5.77 -39.96
N GLN A 411 -34.02 -4.96 -39.58
CA GLN A 411 -33.86 -3.59 -39.07
C GLN A 411 -33.86 -3.52 -37.54
N GLN A 412 -33.80 -4.67 -36.86
CA GLN A 412 -33.84 -4.77 -35.41
C GLN A 412 -32.49 -5.22 -34.85
N ILE A 413 -32.15 -4.67 -33.67
CA ILE A 413 -31.00 -5.06 -32.87
C ILE A 413 -31.52 -5.48 -31.50
N MET A 414 -31.34 -6.75 -31.16
CA MET A 414 -31.74 -7.29 -29.86
C MET A 414 -30.56 -7.26 -28.89
N VAL A 415 -30.76 -6.63 -27.73
CA VAL A 415 -29.83 -6.65 -26.60
C VAL A 415 -30.14 -7.87 -25.73
N GLY A 416 -29.17 -8.75 -25.55
CA GLY A 416 -29.31 -9.98 -24.76
C GLY A 416 -28.16 -10.17 -23.77
N GLY A 417 -28.26 -11.23 -22.96
CA GLY A 417 -27.23 -11.60 -21.99
C GLY A 417 -27.46 -11.03 -20.59
N VAL A 418 -26.37 -10.90 -19.82
CA VAL A 418 -26.36 -10.42 -18.43
C VAL A 418 -25.58 -9.12 -18.37
N VAL A 419 -26.15 -8.10 -17.72
CA VAL A 419 -25.51 -6.80 -17.53
C VAL A 419 -24.16 -7.00 -16.81
N PRO A 420 -23.06 -6.46 -17.35
CA PRO A 420 -21.73 -6.71 -16.82
C PRO A 420 -21.58 -6.18 -15.39
N PRO A 421 -20.84 -6.90 -14.52
CA PRO A 421 -20.40 -6.33 -13.25
C PRO A 421 -19.42 -5.17 -13.49
N ALA A 422 -19.32 -4.25 -12.53
CA ALA A 422 -18.51 -3.01 -12.66
C ALA A 422 -17.01 -3.24 -12.94
N ASN A 423 -16.49 -4.45 -12.68
CA ASN A 423 -15.11 -4.84 -12.94
C ASN A 423 -14.87 -5.46 -14.34
N ASN A 424 -15.93 -5.63 -15.15
CA ASN A 424 -15.87 -6.02 -16.56
C ASN A 424 -16.75 -5.10 -17.42
N PRO A 425 -16.49 -3.78 -17.44
CA PRO A 425 -17.37 -2.84 -18.15
C PRO A 425 -17.41 -3.16 -19.64
N HIS A 426 -18.62 -3.22 -20.21
CA HIS A 426 -18.81 -3.42 -21.64
C HIS A 426 -19.20 -2.12 -22.33
N ASN A 427 -18.76 -2.00 -23.58
CA ASN A 427 -19.30 -1.02 -24.49
C ASN A 427 -20.06 -1.72 -25.62
N LEU A 428 -21.17 -1.11 -26.01
CA LEU A 428 -22.02 -1.60 -27.08
C LEU A 428 -21.87 -0.65 -28.25
N SER A 429 -21.47 -1.17 -29.40
CA SER A 429 -21.21 -0.38 -30.60
C SER A 429 -22.12 -0.84 -31.72
N VAL A 430 -22.90 0.09 -32.27
CA VAL A 430 -23.70 -0.12 -33.48
C VAL A 430 -23.20 0.80 -34.58
N LEU A 431 -22.82 0.22 -35.71
CA LEU A 431 -22.58 0.97 -36.94
C LEU A 431 -23.91 1.14 -37.67
N ALA A 432 -24.42 2.36 -37.78
CA ALA A 432 -25.60 2.67 -38.58
C ALA A 432 -25.30 3.78 -39.59
N ASN A 433 -25.70 3.60 -40.86
CA ASN A 433 -25.41 4.53 -41.96
C ASN A 433 -23.93 4.95 -42.07
N GLY A 434 -23.00 4.05 -41.72
CA GLY A 434 -21.55 4.31 -41.77
C GLY A 434 -21.00 5.13 -40.59
N LYS A 435 -21.82 5.44 -39.57
CA LYS A 435 -21.42 6.13 -38.34
C LYS A 435 -21.52 5.20 -37.12
N PRO A 436 -20.49 5.12 -36.25
CA PRO A 436 -20.55 4.34 -35.03
C PRO A 436 -21.30 5.07 -33.91
N TYR A 437 -22.19 4.34 -33.23
CA TYR A 437 -22.88 4.76 -32.02
C TYR A 437 -22.44 3.84 -30.90
N VAL A 438 -21.75 4.40 -29.90
CA VAL A 438 -21.18 3.63 -28.79
C VAL A 438 -21.85 4.04 -27.49
N TYR A 439 -22.32 3.04 -26.75
CA TYR A 439 -22.87 3.21 -25.40
C TYR A 439 -22.00 2.47 -24.39
N ALA A 440 -21.56 3.16 -23.33
CA ALA A 440 -20.86 2.57 -22.21
C ALA A 440 -21.87 2.12 -21.16
N VAL A 441 -21.95 0.80 -20.92
CA VAL A 441 -22.93 0.20 -20.00
C VAL A 441 -22.59 0.54 -18.56
N GLN A 442 -23.60 0.98 -17.80
CA GLN A 442 -23.49 1.32 -16.38
C GLN A 442 -23.92 0.14 -15.50
N SER A 443 -23.43 0.09 -14.26
CA SER A 443 -23.77 -1.00 -13.33
C SER A 443 -25.24 -1.00 -12.88
N SER A 444 -25.94 0.14 -13.01
CA SER A 444 -27.37 0.27 -12.72
C SER A 444 -28.27 -0.01 -13.94
N ASP A 445 -27.68 -0.32 -15.09
CA ASP A 445 -28.45 -0.55 -16.30
C ASP A 445 -29.24 -1.86 -16.25
N THR A 446 -30.32 -1.88 -17.01
CA THR A 446 -31.07 -3.08 -17.40
C THR A 446 -30.94 -3.25 -18.90
N LEU A 447 -31.22 -4.45 -19.44
CA LEU A 447 -31.23 -4.66 -20.90
C LEU A 447 -32.16 -3.67 -21.63
N ASN A 448 -33.26 -3.27 -20.98
CA ASN A 448 -34.21 -2.28 -21.50
C ASN A 448 -33.63 -0.85 -21.50
N SER A 449 -32.95 -0.43 -20.42
CA SER A 449 -32.34 0.91 -20.36
C SER A 449 -31.19 1.05 -21.37
N ILE A 450 -30.43 -0.03 -21.57
CA ILE A 450 -29.38 -0.11 -22.59
C ILE A 450 -29.96 0.05 -23.99
N ALA A 451 -31.00 -0.71 -24.33
CA ALA A 451 -31.65 -0.61 -25.63
C ALA A 451 -32.23 0.79 -25.87
N ALA A 452 -32.86 1.38 -24.84
CA ALA A 452 -33.37 2.75 -24.92
C ALA A 452 -32.28 3.79 -25.13
N ALA A 453 -31.15 3.69 -24.41
CA ALA A 453 -30.03 4.61 -24.55
C ALA A 453 -29.37 4.51 -25.93
N LEU A 454 -29.17 3.28 -26.44
CA LEU A 454 -28.62 3.04 -27.77
C LEU A 454 -29.54 3.57 -28.87
N ALA A 455 -30.85 3.36 -28.75
CA ALA A 455 -31.83 3.91 -29.69
C ALA A 455 -31.83 5.44 -29.68
N ALA A 456 -31.73 6.07 -28.52
CA ALA A 456 -31.66 7.53 -28.40
C ALA A 456 -30.41 8.12 -29.08
N LEU A 457 -29.25 7.45 -28.97
CA LEU A 457 -28.03 7.86 -29.66
C LEU A 457 -28.17 7.78 -31.19
N ILE A 458 -28.77 6.71 -31.70
CA ILE A 458 -28.97 6.52 -33.15
C ILE A 458 -30.06 7.46 -33.68
N ALA A 459 -31.12 7.69 -32.91
CA ALA A 459 -32.25 8.54 -33.30
C ALA A 459 -31.86 10.01 -33.55
N ALA A 460 -30.73 10.47 -32.98
CA ALA A 460 -30.20 11.80 -33.20
C ALA A 460 -29.86 12.08 -34.68
N ASP A 461 -29.41 11.07 -35.43
CA ASP A 461 -29.11 11.20 -36.87
C ASP A 461 -30.07 10.41 -37.76
N ILE A 462 -30.75 9.40 -37.22
CA ILE A 462 -31.72 8.56 -37.95
C ILE A 462 -33.10 8.66 -37.26
N PRO A 463 -33.87 9.72 -37.56
CA PRO A 463 -35.20 9.93 -36.99
C PRO A 463 -36.12 8.75 -37.29
N GLY A 464 -36.87 8.30 -36.29
CA GLY A 464 -37.73 7.11 -36.37
C GLY A 464 -37.12 5.84 -35.77
N THR A 465 -35.87 5.90 -35.30
CA THR A 465 -35.26 4.82 -34.50
C THR A 465 -35.86 4.81 -33.09
N GLY A 466 -36.28 3.66 -32.59
CA GLY A 466 -36.89 3.52 -31.26
C GLY A 466 -36.54 2.19 -30.59
N ALA A 467 -36.75 2.10 -29.28
CA ALA A 467 -36.58 0.87 -28.51
C ALA A 467 -37.93 0.39 -27.94
N ALA A 468 -38.19 -0.91 -28.05
CA ALA A 468 -39.31 -1.59 -27.38
C ALA A 468 -38.75 -2.78 -26.59
N GLY A 469 -38.79 -2.69 -25.25
CA GLY A 469 -38.12 -3.65 -24.39
C GLY A 469 -36.61 -3.70 -24.66
N VAL A 470 -36.11 -4.87 -25.02
CA VAL A 470 -34.68 -5.10 -25.34
C VAL A 470 -34.34 -4.93 -26.83
N VAL A 471 -35.33 -4.57 -27.67
CA VAL A 471 -35.17 -4.51 -29.13
C VAL A 471 -35.12 -3.06 -29.60
N VAL A 472 -34.04 -2.68 -30.28
CA VAL A 472 -33.89 -1.40 -30.98
C VAL A 472 -34.30 -1.59 -32.44
N THR A 473 -35.27 -0.82 -32.93
CA THR A 473 -35.77 -0.89 -34.32
C THR A 473 -35.40 0.39 -35.06
N LEU A 474 -34.69 0.26 -36.18
CA LEU A 474 -34.39 1.36 -37.10
C LEU A 474 -35.47 1.43 -38.19
N PRO A 475 -35.76 2.63 -38.75
CA PRO A 475 -36.63 2.77 -39.91
C PRO A 475 -35.91 2.33 -41.19
N GLY A 476 -36.63 2.18 -42.31
CA GLY A 476 -36.05 1.78 -43.60
C GLY A 476 -35.00 2.72 -44.20
N THR A 477 -34.85 3.92 -43.62
CA THR A 477 -33.79 4.89 -43.94
C THR A 477 -32.48 4.64 -43.17
N GLY A 478 -32.50 3.78 -42.15
CA GLY A 478 -31.33 3.37 -41.37
C GLY A 478 -30.80 2.00 -41.80
N ARG A 479 -29.51 1.92 -42.15
CA ARG A 479 -28.82 0.68 -42.50
C ARG A 479 -27.88 0.27 -41.37
N ILE A 480 -28.14 -0.88 -40.75
CA ILE A 480 -27.26 -1.46 -39.74
C ILE A 480 -26.08 -2.14 -40.45
N GLY A 481 -24.87 -1.64 -40.22
CA GLY A 481 -23.64 -2.21 -40.76
C GLY A 481 -23.01 -3.27 -39.85
N ALA A 482 -23.10 -3.08 -38.53
CA ALA A 482 -22.56 -3.99 -37.53
C ALA A 482 -23.13 -3.68 -36.13
N ALA A 483 -23.19 -4.67 -35.27
CA ALA A 483 -23.47 -4.53 -33.85
C ALA A 483 -22.47 -5.40 -33.08
N ARG A 484 -21.70 -4.79 -32.18
CA ARG A 484 -20.58 -5.43 -31.49
C ARG A 484 -20.60 -5.09 -30.00
N VAL A 485 -20.17 -6.04 -29.19
CA VAL A 485 -19.92 -5.84 -27.76
C VAL A 485 -18.41 -5.82 -27.58
N GLY A 486 -17.88 -4.77 -26.95
CA GLY A 486 -16.49 -4.74 -26.53
C GLY A 486 -16.39 -4.92 -25.02
N VAL A 487 -15.32 -5.61 -24.64
CA VAL A 487 -15.03 -6.03 -23.27
C VAL A 487 -13.72 -5.42 -22.81
N THR A 488 -13.44 -5.44 -21.50
CA THR A 488 -12.10 -5.14 -21.00
C THR A 488 -11.17 -6.34 -21.13
N GLY A 489 -9.89 -6.06 -21.30
CA GLY A 489 -8.80 -7.03 -21.19
C GLY A 489 -7.66 -6.46 -20.37
N THR A 490 -6.70 -7.31 -20.02
CA THR A 490 -5.43 -6.90 -19.46
C THR A 490 -4.35 -7.09 -20.50
N ALA A 491 -3.61 -6.04 -20.80
CA ALA A 491 -2.37 -6.08 -21.55
C ALA A 491 -1.19 -6.18 -20.59
N ILE A 492 -0.13 -6.87 -21.00
CA ILE A 492 1.12 -7.01 -20.26
C ILE A 492 2.28 -6.64 -21.18
N ARG A 493 3.29 -5.96 -20.65
CA ARG A 493 4.57 -5.75 -21.33
C ARG A 493 5.73 -6.08 -20.42
N GLU A 494 6.82 -6.57 -20.99
CA GLU A 494 8.07 -6.77 -20.29
C GLU A 494 8.85 -5.44 -20.25
N VAL A 495 9.09 -4.90 -19.05
CA VAL A 495 9.83 -3.65 -18.84
C VAL A 495 11.33 -3.91 -18.85
N ARG A 496 11.76 -4.97 -18.16
CA ARG A 496 13.16 -5.40 -18.15
C ARG A 496 13.25 -6.88 -17.81
N ARG A 497 14.27 -7.55 -18.33
CA ARG A 497 14.67 -8.89 -17.88
C ARG A 497 15.90 -8.79 -17.02
N GLN A 498 15.92 -9.52 -15.91
CA GLN A 498 17.06 -9.57 -15.02
C GLN A 498 17.35 -11.00 -14.62
N GLU A 499 18.62 -11.32 -14.48
CA GLU A 499 19.06 -12.51 -13.79
C GLU A 499 19.61 -12.16 -12.41
N ARG A 500 19.26 -12.98 -11.43
CA ARG A 500 19.74 -12.86 -10.06
C ARG A 500 19.96 -14.24 -9.45
N HIS A 501 20.98 -14.36 -8.61
CA HIS A 501 21.22 -15.58 -7.85
C HIS A 501 20.31 -15.63 -6.62
N PHE A 502 19.57 -16.72 -6.45
CA PHE A 502 18.79 -17.03 -5.26
C PHE A 502 19.43 -18.21 -4.55
N GLN A 503 19.53 -18.08 -3.23
CA GLN A 503 20.05 -19.12 -2.37
C GLN A 503 18.90 -19.71 -1.56
N VAL A 504 18.69 -21.01 -1.75
CA VAL A 504 17.77 -21.83 -0.96
C VAL A 504 18.62 -22.60 0.04
N THR A 505 18.48 -22.27 1.32
CA THR A 505 19.31 -22.86 2.39
C THR A 505 18.48 -23.78 3.26
N VAL A 506 18.91 -25.02 3.41
CA VAL A 506 18.37 -25.99 4.37
C VAL A 506 19.21 -25.94 5.64
N TRP A 507 18.54 -25.74 6.77
CA TRP A 507 19.11 -25.76 8.11
C TRP A 507 18.50 -26.94 8.88
N ALA A 508 19.34 -27.82 9.43
CA ALA A 508 18.89 -29.00 10.15
C ALA A 508 19.81 -29.33 11.35
N ASP A 509 19.27 -30.11 12.28
CA ASP A 509 19.89 -30.53 13.53
C ASP A 509 20.81 -31.75 13.39
N THR A 510 20.60 -32.53 12.33
CA THR A 510 21.45 -33.70 11.97
C THR A 510 21.76 -33.73 10.46
N PRO A 511 22.85 -34.41 10.03
CA PRO A 511 23.12 -34.64 8.61
C PRO A 511 22.00 -35.41 7.91
N ALA A 512 21.39 -36.38 8.60
CA ALA A 512 20.30 -37.19 8.06
C ALA A 512 19.05 -36.34 7.79
N HIS A 513 18.67 -35.44 8.70
CA HIS A 513 17.56 -34.51 8.49
C HIS A 513 17.87 -33.51 7.36
N ARG A 514 19.10 -32.99 7.32
CA ARG A 514 19.54 -32.10 6.22
C ARG A 514 19.35 -32.77 4.86
N ASP A 515 19.80 -34.00 4.71
CA ASP A 515 19.74 -34.72 3.43
C ASP A 515 18.31 -35.13 3.08
N ALA A 516 17.51 -35.57 4.08
CA ALA A 516 16.10 -35.91 3.90
C ALA A 516 15.25 -34.70 3.45
N VAL A 517 15.56 -33.49 3.92
CA VAL A 517 14.86 -32.25 3.53
C VAL A 517 15.40 -31.68 2.23
N ALA A 518 16.72 -31.72 2.01
CA ALA A 518 17.32 -31.16 0.81
C ALA A 518 16.99 -31.97 -0.45
N GLN A 519 16.88 -33.28 -0.37
CA GLN A 519 16.60 -34.15 -1.52
C GLN A 519 15.30 -33.80 -2.29
N PRO A 520 14.11 -33.71 -1.66
CA PRO A 520 12.88 -33.36 -2.36
C PRO A 520 12.89 -31.92 -2.88
N VAL A 521 13.52 -30.98 -2.15
CA VAL A 521 13.63 -29.57 -2.57
C VAL A 521 14.55 -29.44 -3.78
N ASP A 522 15.69 -30.14 -3.80
CA ASP A 522 16.61 -30.13 -4.93
C ASP A 522 15.96 -30.78 -6.17
N GLN A 523 15.25 -31.90 -5.99
CA GLN A 523 14.55 -32.56 -7.09
C GLN A 523 13.47 -31.67 -7.73
N VAL A 524 12.66 -30.96 -6.95
CA VAL A 524 11.63 -30.06 -7.52
C VAL A 524 12.25 -28.85 -8.21
N LEU A 525 13.32 -28.28 -7.65
CA LEU A 525 14.01 -27.13 -8.25
C LEU A 525 14.75 -27.53 -9.53
N ALA A 526 15.37 -28.70 -9.57
CA ALA A 526 16.09 -29.21 -10.73
C ALA A 526 15.15 -29.60 -11.88
N THR A 527 13.94 -30.09 -11.57
CA THR A 527 12.92 -30.45 -12.57
C THR A 527 12.15 -29.23 -13.09
N THR A 528 12.11 -28.14 -12.33
CA THR A 528 11.44 -26.89 -12.72
C THR A 528 12.34 -26.05 -13.61
N GLN A 529 12.16 -26.18 -14.93
CA GLN A 529 12.88 -25.34 -15.90
C GLN A 529 12.37 -23.88 -15.92
N PHE A 530 11.06 -23.71 -15.77
CA PHE A 530 10.39 -22.42 -15.73
C PHE A 530 9.46 -22.35 -14.52
N LEU A 531 9.72 -21.39 -13.64
CA LEU A 531 8.89 -21.07 -12.49
C LEU A 531 7.78 -20.12 -12.93
N THR A 532 6.54 -20.52 -12.69
CA THR A 532 5.37 -19.66 -12.93
C THR A 532 5.34 -18.53 -11.90
N MET A 533 5.30 -17.31 -12.39
CA MET A 533 5.21 -16.09 -11.59
C MET A 533 3.74 -15.68 -11.39
N PRO A 534 3.43 -14.86 -10.36
CA PRO A 534 2.05 -14.44 -10.07
C PRO A 534 1.36 -13.65 -11.20
N ASP A 535 2.14 -12.99 -12.06
CA ASP A 535 1.69 -12.29 -13.26
C ASP A 535 1.45 -13.25 -14.45
N GLY A 536 1.59 -14.56 -14.25
CA GLY A 536 1.47 -15.58 -15.29
C GLY A 536 2.68 -15.69 -16.21
N CYS A 537 3.71 -14.87 -16.01
CA CYS A 537 4.96 -15.00 -16.75
C CYS A 537 5.81 -16.15 -16.23
N ALA A 538 6.78 -16.57 -17.04
CA ALA A 538 7.71 -17.64 -16.70
C ALA A 538 9.09 -17.06 -16.35
N ALA A 539 9.59 -17.40 -15.16
CA ALA A 539 10.97 -17.15 -14.75
C ALA A 539 11.81 -18.41 -15.03
N ARG A 540 12.94 -18.26 -15.71
CA ARG A 540 13.82 -19.40 -16.03
C ARG A 540 14.73 -19.70 -14.84
N LEU A 541 14.76 -20.96 -14.41
CA LEU A 541 15.65 -21.44 -13.35
C LEU A 541 16.87 -22.14 -13.95
N ILE A 542 18.05 -21.81 -13.44
CA ILE A 542 19.32 -22.41 -13.86
C ILE A 542 20.14 -22.74 -12.62
N TYR A 543 20.42 -24.03 -12.41
CA TYR A 543 21.30 -24.48 -11.32
C TYR A 543 22.71 -23.89 -11.46
N ARG A 544 23.33 -23.51 -10.33
CA ARG A 544 24.71 -23.01 -10.28
C ARG A 544 25.62 -23.93 -9.49
N ASN A 545 25.35 -24.08 -8.20
CA ASN A 545 26.11 -24.92 -7.29
C ASN A 545 25.31 -25.18 -6.01
N SER A 546 25.76 -26.16 -5.23
CA SER A 546 25.11 -26.52 -3.96
C SER A 546 26.12 -26.85 -2.86
N PRO A 547 26.77 -25.84 -2.24
CA PRO A 547 27.74 -26.09 -1.20
C PRO A 547 27.08 -26.67 0.07
N ILE A 548 27.78 -27.61 0.69
CA ILE A 548 27.40 -28.22 1.97
C ILE A 548 28.40 -27.74 3.03
N SER A 549 27.91 -27.31 4.18
CA SER A 549 28.74 -26.81 5.27
C SER A 549 28.29 -27.39 6.61
N ASP A 550 29.14 -28.23 7.19
CA ASP A 550 28.93 -28.89 8.49
C ASP A 550 29.90 -28.38 9.56
N ASN A 551 30.57 -27.27 9.30
CA ASN A 551 31.60 -26.69 10.17
C ASN A 551 31.05 -26.32 11.56
N MET A 552 29.73 -26.18 11.70
CA MET A 552 29.04 -25.85 12.95
C MET A 552 28.40 -27.08 13.64
N GLN A 553 28.91 -28.29 13.38
CA GLN A 553 28.45 -29.51 14.04
C GLN A 553 28.50 -29.45 15.59
N LYS A 554 29.41 -28.63 16.18
CA LYS A 554 29.50 -28.44 17.64
C LYS A 554 28.25 -27.75 18.24
N THR A 555 27.49 -27.04 17.43
CA THR A 555 26.20 -26.40 17.79
C THR A 555 25.01 -27.13 17.18
N ARG A 556 25.19 -28.38 16.70
CA ARG A 556 24.17 -29.18 15.99
C ARG A 556 23.55 -28.45 14.80
N LEU A 557 24.34 -27.66 14.06
CA LEU A 557 23.88 -26.95 12.88
C LEU A 557 24.50 -27.54 11.61
N PHE A 558 23.67 -28.18 10.79
CA PHE A 558 24.04 -28.76 9.50
C PHE A 558 23.34 -27.98 8.39
N ARG A 559 24.10 -27.60 7.36
CA ARG A 559 23.62 -26.66 6.33
C ARG A 559 23.92 -27.16 4.91
N ARG A 560 22.92 -27.05 4.03
CA ARG A 560 23.07 -27.24 2.58
C ARG A 560 22.45 -26.06 1.84
N ASP A 561 23.24 -25.40 1.01
CA ASP A 561 22.78 -24.33 0.14
C ASP A 561 22.53 -24.90 -1.24
N LEU A 562 21.43 -24.51 -1.89
CA LEU A 562 21.15 -24.73 -3.30
C LEU A 562 21.06 -23.35 -3.96
N ILE A 563 21.97 -23.06 -4.89
CA ILE A 563 22.06 -21.76 -5.54
C ILE A 563 21.57 -21.89 -6.97
N TYR A 564 20.51 -21.14 -7.28
CA TYR A 564 19.89 -21.08 -8.59
C TYR A 564 19.99 -19.65 -9.12
N LEU A 565 20.39 -19.51 -10.38
CA LEU A 565 20.15 -18.30 -11.13
C LEU A 565 18.70 -18.30 -11.61
N VAL A 566 17.98 -17.24 -11.27
CA VAL A 566 16.63 -17.01 -11.77
C VAL A 566 16.67 -15.84 -12.73
N GLU A 567 16.29 -16.09 -13.98
CA GLU A 567 16.08 -15.06 -14.99
C GLU A 567 14.58 -14.77 -15.10
N TYR A 568 14.16 -13.57 -14.73
CA TYR A 568 12.76 -13.18 -14.68
C TYR A 568 12.54 -11.82 -15.34
N ALA A 569 11.36 -11.69 -15.94
CA ALA A 569 10.88 -10.43 -16.48
C ALA A 569 10.24 -9.63 -15.34
N THR A 570 10.54 -8.35 -15.29
CA THR A 570 9.75 -7.35 -14.59
C THR A 570 8.74 -6.83 -15.58
N THR A 571 7.46 -7.06 -15.30
CA THR A 571 6.35 -6.81 -16.21
C THR A 571 5.53 -5.60 -15.75
N GLN A 572 4.80 -5.00 -16.67
CA GLN A 572 3.79 -4.00 -16.39
C GLN A 572 2.47 -4.44 -17.01
N THR A 573 1.37 -4.29 -16.28
CA THR A 573 0.03 -4.61 -16.77
C THR A 573 -0.84 -3.38 -16.89
N GLU A 574 -1.63 -3.28 -17.95
CA GLU A 574 -2.62 -2.21 -18.16
C GLU A 574 -3.99 -2.82 -18.48
N SER A 575 -5.06 -2.17 -18.07
CA SER A 575 -6.40 -2.56 -18.48
C SER A 575 -6.75 -1.85 -19.78
N GLU A 576 -7.03 -2.61 -20.82
CA GLU A 576 -7.43 -2.08 -22.12
C GLU A 576 -8.91 -2.39 -22.40
N MET A 577 -9.54 -1.56 -23.23
CA MET A 577 -10.86 -1.84 -23.79
C MET A 577 -10.67 -2.41 -25.19
N GLN A 578 -11.40 -3.48 -25.51
CA GLN A 578 -11.41 -4.03 -26.85
C GLN A 578 -11.91 -2.97 -27.86
N ILE A 579 -11.15 -2.78 -28.94
CA ILE A 579 -11.55 -1.91 -30.04
C ILE A 579 -12.74 -2.56 -30.74
N THR A 580 -13.90 -1.94 -30.65
CA THR A 580 -15.12 -2.44 -31.32
C THR A 580 -15.22 -1.97 -32.77
N GLN A 581 -14.69 -0.78 -33.10
CA GLN A 581 -14.64 -0.22 -34.46
C GLN A 581 -13.47 0.77 -34.62
N GLU A 582 -12.98 0.89 -35.85
CA GLU A 582 -11.99 1.90 -36.26
C GLU A 582 -12.67 2.89 -37.23
N GLN A 583 -12.48 4.20 -37.02
CA GLN A 583 -13.00 5.24 -37.93
C GLN A 583 -11.88 6.18 -38.36
N LEU A 584 -11.66 6.29 -39.66
CA LEU A 584 -10.74 7.26 -40.26
C LEU A 584 -11.54 8.40 -40.90
N ASN A 585 -11.54 9.58 -40.27
CA ASN A 585 -12.19 10.78 -40.83
C ASN A 585 -11.21 11.55 -41.72
N VAL A 586 -11.36 11.41 -43.04
CA VAL A 586 -10.57 12.18 -44.01
C VAL A 586 -11.41 13.33 -44.56
N SER A 587 -11.02 14.57 -44.28
CA SER A 587 -11.68 15.76 -44.85
C SER A 587 -10.94 16.25 -46.10
N ALA A 588 -11.55 16.11 -47.27
CA ALA A 588 -11.03 16.70 -48.50
C ALA A 588 -11.44 18.17 -48.60
N ARG A 589 -10.46 19.07 -48.78
CA ARG A 589 -10.71 20.43 -49.28
C ARG A 589 -11.07 20.30 -50.76
N ARG A 590 -12.23 20.81 -51.20
CA ARG A 590 -12.66 20.81 -52.60
C ARG A 590 -11.51 21.26 -53.51
N GLY A 591 -11.10 20.39 -54.45
CA GLY A 591 -10.15 20.73 -55.52
C GLY A 591 -8.93 19.83 -55.71
N LYS A 592 -8.68 18.81 -54.86
CA LYS A 592 -7.64 17.80 -55.12
C LYS A 592 -8.23 16.39 -55.06
N ALA A 593 -8.00 15.60 -56.10
CA ALA A 593 -8.30 14.18 -56.12
C ALA A 593 -7.55 13.50 -54.96
N MET A 594 -8.28 12.78 -54.10
CA MET A 594 -7.68 12.01 -53.01
C MET A 594 -7.06 10.74 -53.59
N LYS A 595 -5.78 10.50 -53.28
CA LYS A 595 -5.10 9.22 -53.51
C LYS A 595 -5.42 8.35 -52.28
N THR A 596 -6.42 7.49 -52.38
CA THR A 596 -6.69 6.47 -51.36
C THR A 596 -5.57 5.45 -51.42
N VAL A 597 -4.70 5.42 -50.41
CA VAL A 597 -3.79 4.30 -50.20
C VAL A 597 -4.56 3.27 -49.37
N LEU A 598 -5.04 2.23 -50.02
CA LEU A 598 -5.60 1.08 -49.33
C LEU A 598 -4.41 0.31 -48.73
N VAL A 599 -4.18 0.44 -47.42
CA VAL A 599 -3.28 -0.48 -46.73
C VAL A 599 -4.12 -1.70 -46.36
N VAL A 600 -4.10 -2.72 -47.21
CA VAL A 600 -4.57 -4.04 -46.82
C VAL A 600 -3.50 -4.60 -45.87
N THR A 601 -3.75 -4.59 -44.57
CA THR A 601 -3.03 -5.49 -43.66
C THR A 601 -3.66 -6.86 -43.79
N GLU A 602 -3.05 -7.73 -44.59
CA GLU A 602 -3.37 -9.16 -44.53
C GLU A 602 -2.78 -9.78 -43.26
N PRO A 603 -3.41 -10.82 -42.69
CA PRO A 603 -2.86 -11.54 -41.55
C PRO A 603 -1.49 -12.13 -41.88
N PHE A 604 -0.59 -11.99 -40.91
CA PHE A 604 0.83 -12.26 -41.00
C PHE A 604 1.11 -13.77 -41.08
N ASP A 605 1.05 -14.36 -42.27
CA ASP A 605 1.75 -15.63 -42.54
C ASP A 605 3.07 -15.29 -43.23
N GLY A 606 4.15 -15.56 -42.52
CA GLY A 606 5.49 -15.20 -42.93
C GLY A 606 5.86 -15.85 -44.26
N HIS A 607 6.09 -15.03 -45.29
CA HIS A 607 7.26 -15.08 -46.16
C HIS A 607 7.20 -13.94 -47.21
N GLU A 608 8.31 -13.19 -47.30
CA GLU A 608 8.80 -12.37 -48.42
C GLU A 608 8.43 -10.86 -48.59
N ARG A 609 9.51 -10.07 -48.50
CA ARG A 609 9.93 -8.85 -49.24
C ARG A 609 8.85 -7.96 -49.88
N GLY A 610 8.56 -6.83 -49.23
CA GLY A 610 7.82 -5.72 -49.82
C GLY A 610 8.63 -4.95 -50.88
N ALA A 611 8.13 -4.94 -52.12
CA ALA A 611 8.54 -4.01 -53.17
C ALA A 611 7.62 -2.78 -53.15
N VAL A 612 8.20 -1.59 -53.21
CA VAL A 612 7.46 -0.33 -53.36
C VAL A 612 7.14 -0.13 -54.84
N ILE A 613 5.86 -0.25 -55.23
CA ILE A 613 5.39 0.15 -56.56
C ILE A 613 4.76 1.53 -56.43
N ASP A 614 5.49 2.53 -56.91
CA ASP A 614 5.02 3.89 -57.05
C ASP A 614 4.68 4.10 -58.53
N ASN A 615 3.40 4.28 -58.88
CA ASN A 615 3.05 4.99 -60.12
C ASN A 615 1.60 5.48 -60.11
N ALA A 616 1.47 6.79 -60.25
CA ALA A 616 0.25 7.47 -60.62
C ALA A 616 -0.03 7.26 -62.12
N LYS A 617 -1.10 6.54 -62.47
CA LYS A 617 -1.76 6.66 -63.78
C LYS A 617 -3.21 6.18 -63.72
N THR A 618 -4.11 7.15 -63.88
CA THR A 618 -5.42 7.09 -64.55
C THR A 618 -6.49 6.10 -64.02
N ILE A 619 -7.44 6.63 -63.24
CA ILE A 619 -8.71 6.00 -62.80
C ILE A 619 -9.72 5.82 -63.97
N GLY A 620 -9.30 5.99 -65.23
CA GLY A 620 -10.17 5.93 -66.40
C GLY A 620 -10.42 4.55 -67.00
N GLU A 621 -9.63 3.52 -66.65
CA GLU A 621 -9.65 2.24 -67.38
C GLU A 621 -10.22 1.04 -66.60
N VAL A 622 -10.50 1.16 -65.30
CA VAL A 622 -10.99 0.02 -64.50
C VAL A 622 -12.51 -0.16 -64.58
N LEU A 623 -13.27 0.87 -64.96
CA LEU A 623 -14.73 0.77 -65.14
C LEU A 623 -15.16 0.06 -66.45
N ALA A 624 -14.21 -0.34 -67.30
CA ALA A 624 -14.50 -1.07 -68.53
C ALA A 624 -14.26 -2.59 -68.44
N SER A 625 -13.67 -3.12 -67.36
CA SER A 625 -13.28 -4.53 -67.28
C SER A 625 -14.12 -5.42 -66.35
N GLU A 626 -15.09 -4.90 -65.60
CA GLU A 626 -15.94 -5.74 -64.72
C GLU A 626 -17.15 -6.38 -65.43
N HIS A 627 -17.38 -6.14 -66.72
CA HIS A 627 -18.49 -6.75 -67.46
C HIS A 627 -18.16 -8.01 -68.28
N ALA A 628 -16.96 -8.59 -68.17
CA ALA A 628 -16.62 -9.79 -68.94
C ALA A 628 -15.63 -10.74 -68.22
N ALA A 629 -16.12 -11.55 -67.29
CA ALA A 629 -15.40 -12.75 -66.88
C ALA A 629 -16.36 -13.83 -66.34
N HIS A 630 -17.14 -14.41 -67.25
CA HIS A 630 -17.79 -15.71 -67.02
C HIS A 630 -17.68 -16.58 -68.27
N VAL A 631 -16.47 -16.81 -68.80
CA VAL A 631 -16.25 -17.87 -69.80
C VAL A 631 -14.89 -18.54 -69.60
N VAL A 632 -14.95 -19.82 -69.26
CA VAL A 632 -13.91 -20.84 -69.29
C VAL A 632 -13.18 -20.85 -70.63
N LYS A 633 -11.84 -20.87 -70.69
CA LYS A 633 -11.12 -21.53 -71.79
C LYS A 633 -9.84 -22.25 -71.36
N ALA A 634 -9.78 -23.49 -71.82
CA ALA A 634 -8.72 -24.47 -71.69
C ALA A 634 -7.49 -24.15 -72.55
N GLN A 635 -6.38 -24.81 -72.17
CA GLN A 635 -5.08 -24.86 -72.84
C GLN A 635 -5.12 -25.28 -74.31
N GLN A 636 -4.17 -24.77 -75.11
CA GLN A 636 -3.17 -25.49 -75.96
C GLN A 636 -2.60 -24.55 -77.08
N PRO A 637 -1.52 -24.90 -77.85
CA PRO A 637 -0.14 -24.53 -77.56
C PRO A 637 0.56 -23.72 -78.70
N LYS A 638 1.86 -23.49 -78.51
CA LYS A 638 2.90 -22.81 -79.33
C LYS A 638 2.98 -23.14 -80.85
N VAL A 639 3.81 -22.31 -81.52
CA VAL A 639 4.62 -22.40 -82.77
C VAL A 639 4.11 -21.67 -84.04
N PRO A 640 4.97 -21.30 -85.03
CA PRO A 640 5.40 -19.91 -85.28
C PRO A 640 5.12 -19.38 -86.70
N VAL A 641 5.55 -18.15 -86.93
CA VAL A 641 5.61 -17.35 -88.18
C VAL A 641 6.02 -18.13 -89.44
N GLN A 642 5.26 -18.01 -90.55
CA GLN A 642 5.71 -17.48 -91.87
C GLN A 642 4.63 -17.53 -92.97
N ASP A 643 4.64 -16.46 -93.76
CA ASP A 643 4.35 -16.32 -95.21
C ASP A 643 2.98 -16.63 -95.85
N ALA A 644 2.38 -15.53 -96.33
CA ALA A 644 1.87 -15.28 -97.69
C ALA A 644 1.16 -16.40 -98.47
N LYS A 645 -0.13 -16.18 -98.78
CA LYS A 645 -0.63 -15.76 -100.11
C LYS A 645 -2.17 -15.70 -100.13
N GLU A 646 -2.63 -14.69 -100.88
CA GLU A 646 -4.02 -14.34 -101.29
C GLU A 646 -4.92 -13.65 -100.27
#